data_AF-A0A8S1A017-F1
#
_entry.id   AF-A0A8S1A017-F1
#
_cell.length_a   1.000
_cell.length_b   1.000
_cell.length_c   1.000
_cell.angle_alpha   90.00
_cell.angle_beta   90.00
_cell.angle_gamma   90.00
#
_symmetry.space_group_name_H-M   'P 1'
#
loop_
_entity.id
_entity.type
_entity.pdbx_description
1 polymer ?
#
loop_
_entity_poly.entity_id
_entity_poly.type
_entity_poly.pdbx_seq_one_letter_code
_entity_poly.pdbx_strand_id
1 'polypeptide(L)'
;MYQKSSKFVTTIIFIILININAILTQVEVTQPKELTTVSSIDTPAENRESSHQNYSSESIELNIKIGELKPPKPLESASRALVATKLSNGTTNGINNKPLQKSTSLPFKYPIKASRNENDAKLRAHVRYDEVTGELIDGDHPCHRECREGEEPMICYYHFVLEWYQTMSKACYDCPFNISDCYRPDCIPADGMNRPLNVINRKMPGPAIEVCQHDRIIVDVENDLMTEGTTVHWHGQHQRGTPYMDGTPYVTQCPILPETTFRYQFNATHSGTHFWHSHSGMQRADGAAGALIIRKPKSQDHHGSLYDYDRSEHVMIVTDWIHDMAMGMFTDHHHSKGDNKPPTLLVNGVGRFKVFNNDTTKPLYMRAARFNVEQGFKYRFRLINAEFLNCPIELSVDGHNITVIASDGYDLQPITTTSLVTYAGERYDFVLEANNEIDNYWIRYRGLMDCDEVFTKAKQVGILHYEGAMDLEPPGDPTWHELHNEGLQLNALNKGEEEDETISVAEMRSIEGYDDSLKEVADYQFYVAYDFYAKNNSHFHRAPYYGYNQVPVKQNRLYTPQLNHISMKLPSSPLLTARPTSDHFCNSSSIDKSCEDDYCECSHVLSVKLNSVVEIVIVDEGVTFDANHPFHLHGHSFRVVGLRRLAKHITVDEIKAYDEAGLLKRNLKNAPIKDTVTVPDGGYTVIRFKADNPGYWLFHCHIEFHVEIGMALVIKVGDHKEMTPVPRDFPSCGSYLPDNMLEQATTAKPHQAGDVNDYLSISHWWPVVVINTNSTSSSTTSATSSVAVLLCLWLFVKNTLS
;
A
#
# COMPACT_ATOMS: atom_id res chain seq x y z
N MET A 1 -58.80 -0.88 -1.12
CA MET A 1 -60.22 -0.71 -0.70
C MET A 1 -60.51 -1.69 0.45
N TYR A 2 -61.67 -1.60 1.10
CA TYR A 2 -62.20 -2.45 2.20
C TYR A 2 -61.94 -3.98 2.06
N GLN A 3 -61.91 -4.84 3.12
CA GLN A 3 -62.37 -4.72 4.52
C GLN A 3 -61.85 -5.86 5.47
N LYS A 4 -61.75 -5.59 6.81
CA LYS A 4 -62.16 -6.41 8.02
C LYS A 4 -61.79 -7.91 8.17
N SER A 5 -61.84 -8.60 9.33
CA SER A 5 -61.93 -8.30 10.80
C SER A 5 -61.81 -9.63 11.60
N SER A 6 -60.98 -9.82 12.64
CA SER A 6 -61.09 -9.38 14.06
C SER A 6 -61.70 -10.42 15.06
N LYS A 7 -61.09 -10.52 16.27
CA LYS A 7 -61.56 -11.12 17.56
C LYS A 7 -61.57 -12.66 17.74
N PHE A 8 -60.66 -13.16 18.58
CA PHE A 8 -60.93 -13.78 19.91
C PHE A 8 -59.61 -13.90 20.73
N VAL A 9 -59.44 -13.71 22.05
CA VAL A 9 -60.09 -12.95 23.16
C VAL A 9 -60.32 -13.77 24.45
N THR A 10 -59.50 -13.47 25.49
CA THR A 10 -59.65 -13.68 26.97
C THR A 10 -59.61 -15.07 27.66
N THR A 11 -58.60 -15.21 28.54
CA THR A 11 -58.70 -15.52 30.00
C THR A 11 -58.67 -16.97 30.53
N ILE A 12 -57.59 -17.25 31.29
CA ILE A 12 -57.50 -17.69 32.72
C ILE A 12 -56.00 -17.52 33.11
N ILE A 13 -55.49 -16.84 34.15
CA ILE A 13 -55.88 -16.30 35.48
C ILE A 13 -55.50 -17.17 36.71
N PHE A 14 -54.38 -16.74 37.34
CA PHE A 14 -54.07 -16.61 38.79
C PHE A 14 -53.47 -17.75 39.66
N ILE A 15 -52.43 -17.34 40.44
CA ILE A 15 -52.01 -17.79 41.79
C ILE A 15 -51.46 -19.25 41.85
N ILE A 16 -50.26 -19.54 42.39
CA ILE A 16 -49.75 -19.27 43.75
C ILE A 16 -48.35 -18.60 43.76
N LEU A 17 -48.11 -17.75 44.78
CA LEU A 17 -46.88 -17.00 45.11
C LEU A 17 -46.08 -17.70 46.24
N ILE A 18 -45.09 -17.01 46.85
CA ILE A 18 -44.29 -17.35 48.06
C ILE A 18 -42.95 -18.07 47.75
N ASN A 19 -41.76 -17.55 48.10
CA ASN A 19 -41.43 -16.28 48.80
C ASN A 19 -39.95 -15.82 48.62
N ILE A 20 -39.69 -14.50 48.76
CA ILE A 20 -38.51 -13.83 49.39
C ILE A 20 -37.10 -14.08 48.78
N ASN A 21 -36.21 -13.12 48.51
CA ASN A 21 -36.18 -11.62 48.49
C ASN A 21 -35.05 -11.22 47.48
N ALA A 22 -35.11 -10.20 46.62
CA ALA A 22 -35.43 -8.76 46.74
C ALA A 22 -34.20 -7.85 47.04
N ILE A 23 -34.24 -6.59 46.54
CA ILE A 23 -33.25 -5.46 46.59
C ILE A 23 -32.38 -5.33 45.31
N LEU A 24 -32.35 -4.21 44.54
CA LEU A 24 -33.11 -2.92 44.58
C LEU A 24 -33.19 -2.22 43.19
N THR A 25 -34.19 -1.34 43.01
CA THR A 25 -34.41 -0.20 42.04
C THR A 25 -33.49 0.01 40.81
N GLN A 26 -33.98 0.18 39.57
CA GLN A 26 -34.87 1.23 38.96
C GLN A 26 -34.24 2.62 38.69
N VAL A 27 -34.30 3.06 37.41
CA VAL A 27 -34.56 4.43 36.91
C VAL A 27 -35.37 4.32 35.59
N GLU A 28 -36.21 5.31 35.26
CA GLU A 28 -37.12 5.31 34.08
C GLU A 28 -36.63 6.18 32.90
N VAL A 29 -37.38 6.13 31.78
CA VAL A 29 -37.15 6.89 30.53
C VAL A 29 -38.22 7.97 30.33
N THR A 30 -37.83 9.16 29.86
CA THR A 30 -38.75 10.14 29.22
C THR A 30 -38.08 10.84 28.02
N GLN A 31 -38.90 11.33 27.08
CA GLN A 31 -38.49 11.88 25.77
C GLN A 31 -38.36 13.42 25.73
N PRO A 32 -37.67 13.98 24.71
CA PRO A 32 -37.34 15.41 24.62
C PRO A 32 -38.47 16.31 24.06
N LYS A 33 -38.21 17.62 24.05
CA LYS A 33 -39.00 18.65 23.34
C LYS A 33 -38.08 19.67 22.65
N GLU A 34 -38.64 20.38 21.66
CA GLU A 34 -37.95 21.21 20.67
C GLU A 34 -37.93 22.72 21.00
N LEU A 35 -37.42 23.50 20.03
CA LEU A 35 -37.55 24.96 19.81
C LEU A 35 -36.58 25.85 20.65
N THR A 36 -35.95 26.90 20.12
CA THR A 36 -36.10 27.56 18.79
C THR A 36 -34.81 28.25 18.29
N THR A 37 -34.79 28.56 16.99
CA THR A 37 -33.81 29.38 16.24
C THR A 37 -33.73 30.86 16.65
N VAL A 38 -32.60 31.54 16.38
CA VAL A 38 -32.48 32.67 15.40
C VAL A 38 -31.01 33.18 15.29
N SER A 39 -30.71 33.86 14.18
CA SER A 39 -29.44 34.43 13.71
C SER A 39 -29.05 35.77 14.41
N SER A 40 -28.02 36.59 14.07
CA SER A 40 -26.95 36.68 13.05
C SER A 40 -26.02 37.90 13.33
N ILE A 41 -24.97 38.10 12.52
CA ILE A 41 -24.30 39.39 12.15
C ILE A 41 -23.18 39.96 13.07
N ASP A 42 -21.98 39.93 12.50
CA ASP A 42 -20.90 40.94 12.36
C ASP A 42 -20.26 41.70 13.56
N THR A 43 -18.95 41.44 13.70
CA THR A 43 -17.77 42.36 13.81
C THR A 43 -17.93 43.90 13.77
N PRO A 44 -16.90 44.69 14.17
CA PRO A 44 -15.75 44.44 15.07
C PRO A 44 -15.50 45.61 16.07
N ALA A 45 -14.43 45.57 16.89
CA ALA A 45 -13.39 46.63 17.00
C ALA A 45 -12.45 46.53 18.23
N GLU A 46 -11.16 46.76 17.96
CA GLU A 46 -10.15 47.50 18.75
C GLU A 46 -9.90 47.29 20.28
N ASN A 47 -8.65 46.93 20.57
CA ASN A 47 -7.71 47.63 21.46
C ASN A 47 -8.20 48.17 22.83
N ARG A 48 -7.68 47.56 23.92
CA ARG A 48 -6.57 48.20 24.67
C ARG A 48 -5.87 47.31 25.70
N GLU A 49 -4.67 47.75 26.05
CA GLU A 49 -3.77 47.20 27.05
C GLU A 49 -4.32 47.36 28.49
N SER A 50 -3.89 46.49 29.41
CA SER A 50 -2.98 46.84 30.52
C SER A 50 -3.32 46.24 31.89
N SER A 51 -2.31 46.27 32.76
CA SER A 51 -2.34 46.07 34.22
C SER A 51 -2.60 44.66 34.77
N HIS A 52 -1.50 44.10 35.27
CA HIS A 52 -1.41 43.11 36.33
C HIS A 52 -2.44 43.26 37.47
N GLN A 53 -2.78 42.13 38.10
CA GLN A 53 -2.48 41.99 39.54
C GLN A 53 -2.28 40.53 39.96
N ASN A 54 -1.32 40.30 40.85
CA ASN A 54 -1.06 39.00 41.44
C ASN A 54 -2.11 38.67 42.50
N TYR A 55 -2.47 37.39 42.62
CA TYR A 55 -2.87 36.82 43.92
C TYR A 55 -2.08 35.53 44.17
N SER A 56 -1.31 35.54 45.26
CA SER A 56 -0.64 34.36 45.78
C SER A 56 -1.58 33.55 46.67
N SER A 57 -1.50 32.23 46.57
CA SER A 57 -1.99 31.31 47.60
C SER A 57 -1.02 30.14 47.69
N GLU A 58 -0.65 29.76 48.91
CA GLU A 58 0.51 28.90 49.17
C GLU A 58 0.17 27.40 49.10
N SER A 59 1.23 26.59 49.05
CA SER A 59 1.18 25.14 48.94
C SER A 59 0.67 24.47 50.23
N ILE A 60 0.02 23.30 50.05
CA ILE A 60 -0.07 22.27 51.08
C ILE A 60 0.42 20.96 50.46
N GLU A 61 1.67 20.60 50.70
CA GLU A 61 2.21 19.28 50.35
C GLU A 61 1.68 18.21 51.32
N LEU A 62 1.16 17.11 50.79
CA LEU A 62 0.81 15.92 51.56
C LEU A 62 1.80 14.78 51.29
N ASN A 63 2.90 14.81 52.03
CA ASN A 63 3.98 13.83 51.95
C ASN A 63 3.51 12.44 52.45
N ILE A 64 3.26 11.50 51.52
CA ILE A 64 3.00 10.09 51.85
C ILE A 64 4.12 9.22 51.27
N LYS A 65 4.98 8.68 52.15
CA LYS A 65 5.94 7.64 51.77
C LYS A 65 5.23 6.30 51.65
N ILE A 66 5.30 5.67 50.48
CA ILE A 66 4.99 4.25 50.27
C ILE A 66 6.29 3.55 49.87
N GLY A 67 6.54 2.38 50.46
CA GLY A 67 7.80 1.65 50.30
C GLY A 67 7.93 0.90 48.98
N GLU A 68 9.16 0.48 48.67
CA GLU A 68 9.52 -0.25 47.44
C GLU A 68 8.71 -1.55 47.30
N LEU A 69 7.89 -1.63 46.23
CA LEU A 69 7.33 -2.87 45.73
C LEU A 69 8.04 -3.24 44.43
N LYS A 70 8.79 -4.35 44.44
CA LYS A 70 9.40 -4.89 43.23
C LYS A 70 8.30 -5.33 42.25
N PRO A 71 8.38 -4.99 40.95
CA PRO A 71 7.40 -5.46 39.99
C PRO A 71 7.45 -7.00 39.87
N PRO A 72 6.31 -7.68 39.72
CA PRO A 72 6.30 -9.09 39.37
C PRO A 72 6.89 -9.28 37.96
N LYS A 73 7.46 -10.46 37.70
CA LYS A 73 7.82 -10.85 36.33
C LYS A 73 6.54 -10.88 35.46
N PRO A 74 6.60 -10.48 34.18
CA PRO A 74 5.49 -10.71 33.26
C PRO A 74 5.20 -12.21 33.16
N LEU A 75 3.93 -12.56 32.98
CA LEU A 75 3.56 -13.92 32.59
C LEU A 75 3.93 -14.12 31.11
N GLU A 76 4.52 -15.26 30.80
CA GLU A 76 4.67 -15.72 29.41
C GLU A 76 3.27 -15.95 28.81
N SER A 77 3.07 -15.51 27.56
CA SER A 77 1.81 -15.68 26.85
C SER A 77 1.58 -17.16 26.52
N ALA A 78 0.49 -17.74 27.05
CA ALA A 78 0.20 -19.17 26.94
C ALA A 78 -0.38 -19.56 25.56
N SER A 79 0.45 -19.48 24.52
CA SER A 79 0.13 -19.88 23.15
C SER A 79 1.12 -20.91 22.60
N ARG A 80 0.60 -21.94 21.92
CA ARG A 80 1.34 -22.98 21.15
C ARG A 80 2.37 -23.81 21.97
N ALA A 81 1.88 -24.79 22.73
CA ALA A 81 2.67 -25.94 23.21
C ALA A 81 2.00 -27.28 22.85
N LEU A 82 2.40 -27.88 21.71
CA LEU A 82 1.98 -29.23 21.30
C LEU A 82 3.18 -30.17 21.20
N VAL A 83 3.59 -30.74 22.33
CA VAL A 83 4.61 -31.80 22.40
C VAL A 83 3.92 -33.16 22.49
N ALA A 84 4.31 -34.09 21.60
CA ALA A 84 3.67 -35.41 21.50
C ALA A 84 3.91 -36.29 22.74
N THR A 85 2.85 -36.57 23.49
CA THR A 85 2.89 -37.41 24.71
C THR A 85 2.89 -38.90 24.39
N LYS A 86 4.09 -39.49 24.28
CA LYS A 86 4.26 -40.95 24.26
C LYS A 86 4.16 -41.52 25.67
N LEU A 87 3.01 -42.11 26.00
CA LEU A 87 2.81 -42.88 27.23
C LEU A 87 3.77 -44.08 27.30
N SER A 88 4.43 -44.26 28.44
CA SER A 88 5.05 -45.53 28.81
C SER A 88 4.76 -45.82 30.29
N ASN A 89 4.15 -46.96 30.57
CA ASN A 89 3.94 -47.47 31.92
C ASN A 89 5.09 -48.43 32.25
N GLY A 90 5.72 -48.26 33.40
CA GLY A 90 7.04 -48.83 33.68
C GLY A 90 7.03 -50.27 34.19
N THR A 91 8.24 -50.79 34.42
CA THR A 91 8.57 -51.61 35.60
C THR A 91 10.09 -51.64 35.82
N THR A 92 10.54 -52.21 36.94
CA THR A 92 11.88 -52.00 37.51
C THR A 92 12.90 -53.09 37.16
N ASN A 93 14.19 -52.68 37.20
CA ASN A 93 15.40 -53.40 37.66
C ASN A 93 16.56 -53.53 36.65
N GLY A 94 17.80 -53.28 37.12
CA GLY A 94 18.93 -54.17 36.79
C GLY A 94 20.15 -53.61 36.03
N ILE A 95 21.19 -53.22 36.78
CA ILE A 95 22.62 -53.58 36.58
C ILE A 95 23.39 -53.12 35.31
N ASN A 96 24.51 -52.42 35.58
CA ASN A 96 25.77 -52.25 34.83
C ASN A 96 26.02 -53.05 33.52
N ASN A 97 26.47 -52.37 32.45
CA ASN A 97 27.90 -52.30 32.06
C ASN A 97 28.20 -51.49 30.76
N LYS A 98 29.49 -51.20 30.52
CA LYS A 98 30.05 -50.64 29.26
C LYS A 98 30.60 -51.80 28.34
N PRO A 99 31.42 -51.55 27.28
CA PRO A 99 30.97 -51.35 25.88
C PRO A 99 31.68 -52.27 24.85
N LEU A 100 31.30 -52.25 23.55
CA LEU A 100 32.10 -52.42 22.28
C LEU A 100 31.16 -52.66 21.07
N GLN A 101 31.27 -51.93 19.94
CA GLN A 101 32.05 -52.14 18.69
C GLN A 101 31.59 -53.25 17.71
N LYS A 102 31.36 -52.84 16.44
CA LYS A 102 31.59 -53.53 15.13
C LYS A 102 30.88 -54.90 14.91
N SER A 103 30.45 -55.31 13.70
CA SER A 103 30.98 -55.02 12.35
C SER A 103 29.99 -55.26 11.19
N THR A 104 30.04 -54.38 10.18
CA THR A 104 29.98 -54.63 8.70
C THR A 104 29.25 -55.84 8.09
N SER A 105 28.39 -55.56 7.09
CA SER A 105 28.41 -56.27 5.79
C SER A 105 27.77 -55.44 4.65
N LEU A 106 28.55 -55.15 3.60
CA LEU A 106 28.12 -54.66 2.28
C LEU A 106 28.76 -55.55 1.21
N PRO A 107 28.16 -55.69 0.01
CA PRO A 107 28.95 -55.32 -1.18
C PRO A 107 28.14 -54.81 -2.40
N PHE A 108 28.53 -53.63 -2.92
CA PHE A 108 28.78 -53.30 -4.35
C PHE A 108 27.69 -53.54 -5.45
N LYS A 109 27.70 -52.89 -6.64
CA LYS A 109 28.66 -51.97 -7.28
C LYS A 109 27.98 -51.04 -8.32
N TYR A 110 28.25 -49.71 -8.25
CA TYR A 110 28.52 -48.69 -9.31
C TYR A 110 27.96 -48.76 -10.75
N PRO A 111 28.02 -47.68 -11.58
CA PRO A 111 28.57 -46.32 -11.35
C PRO A 111 27.66 -45.14 -11.76
N ILE A 112 27.95 -43.95 -11.22
CA ILE A 112 28.15 -42.70 -11.98
C ILE A 112 29.27 -41.92 -11.27
N LYS A 113 30.12 -41.21 -12.01
CA LYS A 113 31.14 -40.31 -11.45
C LYS A 113 30.58 -38.89 -11.39
N ALA A 114 30.61 -38.28 -10.20
CA ALA A 114 30.62 -36.83 -10.04
C ALA A 114 31.92 -36.46 -9.31
N SER A 115 32.71 -35.55 -9.87
CA SER A 115 33.92 -35.05 -9.22
C SER A 115 33.52 -34.03 -8.16
N ARG A 116 33.77 -34.31 -6.89
CA ARG A 116 33.72 -33.25 -5.86
C ARG A 116 34.95 -32.35 -6.06
N ASN A 117 34.73 -31.16 -6.62
CA ASN A 117 35.63 -30.04 -6.39
C ASN A 117 35.40 -29.55 -4.95
N GLU A 118 36.45 -29.40 -4.15
CA GLU A 118 36.34 -28.87 -2.78
C GLU A 118 36.04 -27.35 -2.74
N ASN A 119 35.93 -26.71 -3.92
CA ASN A 119 35.57 -25.30 -4.07
C ASN A 119 34.06 -25.01 -3.87
N ASP A 120 33.19 -26.03 -3.87
CA ASP A 120 31.74 -25.87 -3.59
C ASP A 120 31.44 -25.47 -2.12
N ALA A 121 32.45 -25.51 -1.23
CA ALA A 121 32.33 -25.17 0.19
C ALA A 121 32.22 -23.65 0.46
N LYS A 122 31.67 -22.87 -0.49
CA LYS A 122 31.32 -21.45 -0.37
C LYS A 122 29.88 -21.15 -0.80
N LEU A 123 28.94 -22.03 -0.50
CA LEU A 123 27.57 -21.54 -0.23
C LEU A 123 27.68 -20.48 0.88
N ARG A 124 27.31 -19.24 0.55
CA ARG A 124 27.24 -18.13 1.52
C ARG A 124 26.33 -18.58 2.67
N ALA A 125 26.70 -18.24 3.91
CA ALA A 125 25.92 -18.65 5.08
C ALA A 125 24.46 -18.19 4.91
N HIS A 126 23.51 -19.08 5.19
CA HIS A 126 22.10 -18.71 5.18
C HIS A 126 21.89 -17.60 6.22
N VAL A 127 21.43 -16.45 5.71
CA VAL A 127 21.03 -15.30 6.50
C VAL A 127 19.96 -15.76 7.49
N ARG A 128 20.10 -15.38 8.75
CA ARG A 128 19.14 -15.70 9.79
C ARG A 128 18.21 -14.52 9.96
N TYR A 129 16.92 -14.80 9.98
CA TYR A 129 15.88 -13.85 10.31
C TYR A 129 15.33 -14.23 11.68
N ASP A 130 14.87 -13.26 12.44
CA ASP A 130 14.07 -13.50 13.63
C ASP A 130 12.69 -14.03 13.19
N GLU A 131 12.25 -15.14 13.78
CA GLU A 131 10.99 -15.83 13.43
C GLU A 131 9.73 -15.08 13.89
N VAL A 132 9.87 -13.90 14.54
CA VAL A 132 8.76 -13.07 15.03
C VAL A 132 8.77 -11.67 14.39
N THR A 133 9.93 -11.04 14.19
CA THR A 133 10.01 -9.69 13.59
C THR A 133 10.36 -9.67 12.10
N GLY A 134 10.79 -10.80 11.54
CA GLY A 134 11.32 -10.89 10.18
C GLY A 134 12.65 -10.15 9.97
N GLU A 135 13.25 -9.60 11.03
CA GLU A 135 14.49 -8.83 10.94
C GLU A 135 15.74 -9.70 10.82
N LEU A 136 16.80 -9.10 10.31
CA LEU A 136 18.11 -9.72 10.13
C LEU A 136 18.83 -9.87 11.48
N ILE A 137 19.23 -11.09 11.80
CA ILE A 137 20.10 -11.37 12.95
C ILE A 137 21.56 -11.17 12.54
N ASP A 138 22.30 -10.42 13.36
CA ASP A 138 23.75 -10.15 13.24
C ASP A 138 24.22 -9.25 12.07
N GLY A 139 23.40 -8.28 11.62
CA GLY A 139 23.90 -7.09 10.89
C GLY A 139 23.17 -6.72 9.59
N ASP A 140 23.86 -5.97 8.73
CA ASP A 140 23.37 -5.55 7.41
C ASP A 140 22.99 -6.74 6.51
N HIS A 141 22.02 -6.52 5.62
CA HIS A 141 21.66 -7.53 4.64
C HIS A 141 22.85 -7.82 3.70
N PRO A 142 23.26 -9.08 3.47
CA PRO A 142 24.46 -9.34 2.66
C PRO A 142 24.42 -8.84 1.21
N CYS A 143 23.25 -8.54 0.64
CA CYS A 143 23.14 -7.90 -0.68
C CYS A 143 23.22 -6.36 -0.65
N HIS A 144 23.12 -5.72 0.52
CA HIS A 144 23.54 -4.33 0.68
C HIS A 144 25.08 -4.29 0.60
N ARG A 145 25.59 -3.96 -0.59
CA ARG A 145 27.01 -4.06 -0.94
C ARG A 145 27.38 -3.08 -2.05
N GLU A 146 28.68 -2.77 -2.14
CA GLU A 146 29.24 -2.20 -3.37
C GLU A 146 29.15 -3.23 -4.51
N CYS A 147 28.60 -2.81 -5.65
CA CYS A 147 28.50 -3.64 -6.85
C CYS A 147 29.76 -3.50 -7.70
N ARG A 148 30.48 -4.60 -7.95
CA ARG A 148 31.73 -4.57 -8.74
C ARG A 148 31.62 -5.37 -10.03
N GLU A 149 32.36 -4.90 -11.02
CA GLU A 149 32.39 -5.50 -12.35
C GLU A 149 33.03 -6.90 -12.32
N GLY A 150 32.34 -7.88 -12.91
CA GLY A 150 32.76 -9.28 -12.91
C GLY A 150 32.45 -10.08 -11.64
N GLU A 151 31.67 -9.53 -10.70
CA GLU A 151 31.14 -10.32 -9.57
C GLU A 151 29.93 -11.17 -9.97
N GLU A 152 29.91 -12.42 -9.51
CA GLU A 152 28.79 -13.34 -9.73
C GLU A 152 27.52 -12.88 -8.97
N PRO A 153 26.35 -12.83 -9.64
CA PRO A 153 25.09 -12.47 -9.01
C PRO A 153 24.75 -13.31 -7.78
N MET A 154 24.11 -12.68 -6.81
CA MET A 154 23.76 -13.26 -5.52
C MET A 154 22.29 -13.67 -5.46
N ILE A 155 21.91 -14.47 -4.47
CA ILE A 155 20.50 -14.70 -4.12
C ILE A 155 20.22 -13.91 -2.85
N CYS A 156 19.27 -13.00 -2.94
CA CYS A 156 18.97 -11.98 -1.95
C CYS A 156 17.59 -12.29 -1.36
N TYR A 157 17.60 -12.83 -0.15
CA TYR A 157 16.39 -13.21 0.57
C TYR A 157 15.92 -12.05 1.46
N TYR A 158 14.62 -11.81 1.49
CA TYR A 158 13.98 -10.88 2.40
C TYR A 158 12.75 -11.56 2.99
N HIS A 159 12.44 -11.23 4.24
CA HIS A 159 11.25 -11.71 4.92
C HIS A 159 10.47 -10.49 5.43
N PHE A 160 9.23 -10.38 4.97
CA PHE A 160 8.36 -9.23 5.13
C PHE A 160 7.11 -9.67 5.90
N VAL A 161 7.01 -9.31 7.18
CA VAL A 161 5.81 -9.51 8.00
C VAL A 161 5.00 -8.23 7.96
N LEU A 162 3.81 -8.27 7.35
CA LEU A 162 2.89 -7.14 7.28
C LEU A 162 1.92 -7.18 8.47
N GLU A 163 2.04 -6.22 9.40
CA GLU A 163 1.29 -6.20 10.66
C GLU A 163 0.60 -4.86 10.96
N TRP A 164 -0.44 -4.91 11.81
CA TRP A 164 -1.07 -3.73 12.37
C TRP A 164 -0.24 -3.13 13.51
N TYR A 165 0.14 -1.86 13.36
CA TYR A 165 0.94 -1.12 14.32
C TYR A 165 0.41 0.31 14.56
N GLN A 166 1.19 1.16 15.22
CA GLN A 166 0.74 2.44 15.77
C GLN A 166 1.89 3.48 15.77
N THR A 167 1.65 4.72 15.31
CA THR A 167 2.64 5.80 15.45
C THR A 167 2.78 6.23 16.90
N MET A 168 3.96 6.74 17.28
CA MET A 168 4.30 7.10 18.66
C MET A 168 4.02 5.93 19.63
N SER A 169 4.40 4.73 19.20
CA SER A 169 4.16 3.48 19.93
C SER A 169 4.83 3.47 21.30
N LYS A 170 4.51 2.45 22.12
CA LYS A 170 5.17 2.21 23.42
C LYS A 170 6.69 1.99 23.29
N ALA A 171 7.23 1.76 22.10
CA ALA A 171 8.66 1.67 21.85
C ALA A 171 9.34 3.04 21.78
N CYS A 172 8.61 4.12 21.42
CA CYS A 172 9.14 5.49 21.28
C CYS A 172 9.44 6.22 22.60
N TYR A 173 9.11 5.62 23.75
CA TYR A 173 9.39 6.14 25.10
C TYR A 173 9.04 7.63 25.27
N ASP A 174 10.03 8.53 25.37
CA ASP A 174 9.86 9.98 25.58
C ASP A 174 10.23 10.81 24.35
N CYS A 175 10.16 10.24 23.15
CA CYS A 175 10.30 10.97 21.89
C CYS A 175 9.16 12.02 21.75
N PRO A 176 9.41 13.27 21.30
CA PRO A 176 10.70 13.83 20.87
C PRO A 176 11.50 14.55 21.97
N PHE A 177 11.05 14.58 23.23
CA PHE A 177 11.75 15.24 24.33
C PHE A 177 13.13 14.60 24.59
N ASN A 178 13.22 13.26 24.49
CA ASN A 178 14.47 12.54 24.34
C ASN A 178 14.66 12.09 22.89
N ILE A 179 15.47 12.82 22.11
CA ILE A 179 15.72 12.49 20.71
C ILE A 179 16.34 11.10 20.50
N SER A 180 17.08 10.57 21.49
CA SER A 180 17.63 9.21 21.41
C SER A 180 16.55 8.13 21.42
N ASP A 181 15.39 8.41 22.04
CA ASP A 181 14.28 7.46 22.06
C ASP A 181 13.53 7.40 20.71
N CYS A 182 13.66 8.42 19.85
CA CYS A 182 13.13 8.43 18.49
C CYS A 182 13.89 7.51 17.50
N TYR A 183 15.04 6.96 17.90
CA TYR A 183 15.86 6.04 17.10
C TYR A 183 15.79 4.58 17.59
N ARG A 184 14.87 4.27 18.52
CA ARG A 184 14.74 2.91 19.07
C ARG A 184 14.13 1.96 18.04
N PRO A 185 14.52 0.67 18.04
CA PRO A 185 13.76 -0.38 17.35
C PRO A 185 12.27 -0.31 17.74
N ASP A 186 11.39 -0.67 16.80
CA ASP A 186 9.93 -0.57 16.90
C ASP A 186 9.35 0.85 17.11
N CYS A 187 10.16 1.92 17.19
CA CYS A 187 9.63 3.29 17.22
C CYS A 187 9.32 3.82 15.82
N ILE A 188 8.05 4.14 15.57
CA ILE A 188 7.61 4.90 14.39
C ILE A 188 7.14 6.29 14.85
N PRO A 189 8.01 7.32 14.77
CA PRO A 189 7.67 8.66 15.27
C PRO A 189 6.77 9.48 14.34
N ALA A 190 6.83 9.24 13.02
CA ALA A 190 6.11 10.00 12.00
C ALA A 190 6.26 11.54 12.20
N ASP A 191 5.15 12.23 12.38
CA ASP A 191 5.08 13.67 12.66
C ASP A 191 4.72 14.00 14.12
N GLY A 192 4.72 12.97 14.99
CA GLY A 192 4.32 13.07 16.39
C GLY A 192 2.81 12.88 16.66
N MET A 193 1.98 12.71 15.64
CA MET A 193 0.56 12.38 15.79
C MET A 193 0.37 10.88 16.06
N ASN A 194 -0.71 10.51 16.77
CA ASN A 194 -1.05 9.13 17.10
C ASN A 194 -2.11 8.60 16.10
N ARG A 195 -1.76 7.62 15.26
CA ARG A 195 -2.71 6.88 14.41
C ARG A 195 -2.34 5.39 14.27
N PRO A 196 -3.32 4.49 14.05
CA PRO A 196 -3.04 3.15 13.57
C PRO A 196 -2.41 3.20 12.17
N LEU A 197 -1.62 2.19 11.85
CA LEU A 197 -0.88 2.08 10.60
C LEU A 197 -0.57 0.62 10.28
N ASN A 198 -0.28 0.32 9.02
CA ASN A 198 -0.05 -1.00 8.45
C ASN A 198 1.35 -1.03 7.82
N VAL A 199 2.28 -1.80 8.38
CA VAL A 199 3.71 -1.74 8.01
C VAL A 199 4.37 -3.10 7.96
N ILE A 200 5.46 -3.14 7.18
CA ILE A 200 6.34 -4.30 7.09
C ILE A 200 7.44 -4.20 8.15
N ASN A 201 7.58 -5.26 8.97
CA ASN A 201 8.59 -5.41 10.03
C ASN A 201 8.71 -4.16 10.93
N ARG A 202 7.56 -3.57 11.33
CA ARG A 202 7.43 -2.36 12.17
C ARG A 202 8.24 -1.14 11.72
N LYS A 203 8.46 -0.97 10.41
CA LYS A 203 9.24 0.14 9.86
C LYS A 203 8.42 1.02 8.93
N MET A 204 8.60 2.33 9.07
CA MET A 204 8.05 3.34 8.17
C MET A 204 9.14 4.40 7.89
N PRO A 205 9.64 4.50 6.65
CA PRO A 205 9.33 3.65 5.49
C PRO A 205 9.74 2.19 5.76
N GLY A 206 9.10 1.26 5.06
CA GLY A 206 9.38 -0.17 5.19
C GLY A 206 10.79 -0.57 4.74
N PRO A 207 11.22 -1.82 5.02
CA PRO A 207 12.58 -2.28 4.74
C PRO A 207 13.03 -2.04 3.30
N ALA A 208 14.19 -1.40 3.13
CA ALA A 208 14.79 -1.18 1.82
C ALA A 208 15.34 -2.49 1.24
N ILE A 209 14.99 -2.79 -0.02
CA ILE A 209 15.62 -3.85 -0.81
C ILE A 209 16.76 -3.22 -1.61
N GLU A 210 17.99 -3.40 -1.13
CA GLU A 210 19.19 -2.94 -1.83
C GLU A 210 20.00 -4.14 -2.33
N VAL A 211 20.22 -4.19 -3.65
CA VAL A 211 20.90 -5.28 -4.37
C VAL A 211 21.69 -4.75 -5.57
N CYS A 212 22.49 -5.62 -6.19
CA CYS A 212 23.13 -5.31 -7.47
C CYS A 212 22.29 -5.78 -8.67
N GLN A 213 22.51 -5.17 -9.83
CA GLN A 213 21.88 -5.61 -11.07
C GLN A 213 22.18 -7.10 -11.35
N HIS A 214 21.17 -7.81 -11.84
CA HIS A 214 21.12 -9.26 -12.04
C HIS A 214 21.09 -10.14 -10.77
N ASP A 215 21.22 -9.58 -9.56
CA ASP A 215 20.98 -10.33 -8.32
C ASP A 215 19.54 -10.89 -8.30
N ARG A 216 19.37 -12.03 -7.61
CA ARG A 216 18.12 -12.81 -7.56
C ARG A 216 17.33 -12.45 -6.31
N ILE A 217 16.38 -11.52 -6.43
CA ILE A 217 15.48 -11.12 -5.35
C ILE A 217 14.49 -12.24 -5.05
N ILE A 218 14.37 -12.60 -3.77
CA ILE A 218 13.34 -13.50 -3.24
C ILE A 218 12.78 -12.85 -1.98
N VAL A 219 11.47 -12.58 -1.95
CA VAL A 219 10.79 -11.99 -0.79
C VAL A 219 9.68 -12.90 -0.33
N ASP A 220 9.76 -13.39 0.90
CA ASP A 220 8.64 -14.03 1.58
C ASP A 220 7.79 -12.94 2.23
N VAL A 221 6.57 -12.72 1.73
CA VAL A 221 5.60 -11.78 2.31
C VAL A 221 4.59 -12.57 3.11
N GLU A 222 4.63 -12.42 4.43
CA GLU A 222 3.70 -12.98 5.41
C GLU A 222 2.66 -11.93 5.79
N ASN A 223 1.37 -12.31 5.74
CA ASN A 223 0.27 -11.42 6.07
C ASN A 223 -0.28 -11.72 7.48
N ASP A 224 0.13 -10.91 8.47
CA ASP A 224 -0.35 -10.98 9.87
C ASP A 224 -1.54 -10.02 10.12
N LEU A 225 -2.16 -9.49 9.06
CA LEU A 225 -3.38 -8.68 9.17
C LEU A 225 -4.58 -9.57 9.50
N MET A 226 -5.30 -9.24 10.57
CA MET A 226 -6.37 -10.07 11.14
C MET A 226 -7.49 -10.47 10.16
N THR A 227 -7.77 -9.67 9.13
CA THR A 227 -8.96 -9.80 8.26
C THR A 227 -8.75 -9.42 6.80
N GLU A 228 -7.62 -8.79 6.44
CA GLU A 228 -7.42 -8.20 5.12
C GLU A 228 -6.49 -9.04 4.25
N GLY A 229 -6.79 -9.10 2.95
CA GLY A 229 -5.82 -9.57 1.96
C GLY A 229 -4.77 -8.49 1.67
N THR A 230 -3.59 -8.90 1.20
CA THR A 230 -2.54 -7.97 0.77
C THR A 230 -1.81 -8.48 -0.47
N THR A 231 -1.05 -7.62 -1.14
CA THR A 231 -0.11 -7.95 -2.22
C THR A 231 0.99 -6.90 -2.27
N VAL A 232 2.23 -7.26 -2.64
CA VAL A 232 3.33 -6.29 -2.77
C VAL A 232 3.72 -6.14 -4.24
N HIS A 233 3.57 -4.93 -4.78
CA HIS A 233 4.04 -4.54 -6.11
C HIS A 233 5.48 -4.01 -6.06
N TRP A 234 6.19 -4.15 -7.18
CA TRP A 234 7.61 -3.83 -7.34
C TRP A 234 7.74 -2.73 -8.39
N HIS A 235 7.41 -1.49 -8.01
CA HIS A 235 7.21 -0.35 -8.89
C HIS A 235 8.40 -0.09 -9.81
N GLY A 236 8.19 -0.25 -11.12
CA GLY A 236 9.23 -0.10 -12.15
C GLY A 236 10.12 -1.33 -12.37
N GLN A 237 9.85 -2.47 -11.72
CA GLN A 237 10.44 -3.76 -12.10
C GLN A 237 9.49 -4.55 -12.98
N HIS A 238 9.74 -4.49 -14.29
CA HIS A 238 8.88 -4.97 -15.40
C HIS A 238 8.55 -6.47 -15.44
N GLN A 239 8.89 -7.28 -14.43
CA GLN A 239 8.53 -8.71 -14.30
C GLN A 239 8.69 -9.58 -15.56
N ARG A 240 9.72 -9.30 -16.38
CA ARG A 240 9.93 -9.97 -17.67
C ARG A 240 10.17 -11.47 -17.46
N GLY A 241 9.21 -12.28 -17.92
CA GLY A 241 9.18 -13.74 -17.70
C GLY A 241 8.63 -14.19 -16.35
N THR A 242 8.41 -13.27 -15.40
CA THR A 242 7.85 -13.51 -14.05
C THR A 242 6.54 -12.74 -13.78
N PRO A 243 5.56 -12.64 -14.72
CA PRO A 243 4.39 -11.77 -14.56
C PRO A 243 3.49 -12.12 -13.35
N TYR A 244 3.57 -13.35 -12.84
CA TYR A 244 2.87 -13.81 -11.63
C TYR A 244 3.47 -13.25 -10.32
N MET A 245 4.59 -12.53 -10.40
CA MET A 245 5.30 -11.90 -9.28
C MET A 245 5.08 -10.39 -9.23
N ASP A 246 4.16 -9.86 -10.04
CA ASP A 246 3.94 -8.42 -10.19
C ASP A 246 3.17 -7.78 -9.03
N GLY A 247 2.43 -8.53 -8.21
CA GLY A 247 1.82 -7.98 -7.00
C GLY A 247 0.47 -7.26 -7.20
N THR A 248 -0.12 -7.27 -8.39
CA THR A 248 -1.44 -6.65 -8.59
C THR A 248 -2.58 -7.65 -8.34
N PRO A 249 -3.45 -7.40 -7.35
CA PRO A 249 -4.54 -8.31 -7.03
C PRO A 249 -5.55 -8.31 -8.18
N TYR A 250 -6.13 -9.47 -8.47
CA TYR A 250 -7.14 -9.67 -9.52
C TYR A 250 -6.69 -9.35 -10.97
N VAL A 251 -5.45 -8.90 -11.17
CA VAL A 251 -4.81 -8.81 -12.49
C VAL A 251 -3.78 -9.92 -12.65
N THR A 252 -2.74 -9.94 -11.81
CA THR A 252 -1.61 -10.88 -11.94
C THR A 252 -1.64 -12.00 -10.90
N GLN A 253 -2.14 -11.74 -9.69
CA GLN A 253 -2.28 -12.75 -8.63
C GLN A 253 -3.56 -12.57 -7.79
N CYS A 254 -3.84 -13.54 -6.93
CA CYS A 254 -4.79 -13.37 -5.82
C CYS A 254 -4.13 -12.60 -4.66
N PRO A 255 -4.91 -11.88 -3.83
CA PRO A 255 -4.44 -11.41 -2.54
C PRO A 255 -3.89 -12.55 -1.68
N ILE A 256 -2.80 -12.27 -0.98
CA ILE A 256 -2.23 -13.07 0.10
C ILE A 256 -3.22 -12.97 1.27
N LEU A 257 -3.75 -14.09 1.73
CA LEU A 257 -4.76 -14.11 2.80
C LEU A 257 -4.12 -13.98 4.19
N PRO A 258 -4.87 -13.54 5.22
CA PRO A 258 -4.44 -13.60 6.62
C PRO A 258 -3.85 -14.95 7.02
N GLU A 259 -2.77 -14.92 7.81
CA GLU A 259 -1.98 -16.08 8.24
C GLU A 259 -1.47 -16.96 7.08
N THR A 260 -1.16 -16.34 5.92
CA THR A 260 -0.48 -17.01 4.79
C THR A 260 0.73 -16.23 4.28
N THR A 261 1.73 -16.97 3.77
CA THR A 261 2.96 -16.43 3.18
C THR A 261 2.96 -16.63 1.66
N PHE A 262 3.37 -15.62 0.89
CA PHE A 262 3.61 -15.72 -0.55
C PHE A 262 5.06 -15.35 -0.89
N ARG A 263 5.72 -16.19 -1.70
CA ARG A 263 7.11 -15.98 -2.13
C ARG A 263 7.16 -15.28 -3.49
N TYR A 264 7.50 -14.00 -3.49
CA TYR A 264 7.88 -13.26 -4.69
C TYR A 264 9.28 -13.68 -5.15
N GLN A 265 9.46 -13.91 -6.45
CA GLN A 265 10.70 -14.47 -7.00
C GLN A 265 11.02 -13.91 -8.40
N PHE A 266 11.70 -12.75 -8.49
CA PHE A 266 12.13 -12.12 -9.76
C PHE A 266 13.61 -11.73 -9.77
N ASN A 267 14.18 -11.46 -10.96
CA ASN A 267 15.57 -11.02 -11.09
C ASN A 267 15.62 -9.48 -11.07
N ALA A 268 16.65 -8.90 -10.46
CA ALA A 268 16.90 -7.45 -10.46
C ALA A 268 17.41 -6.98 -11.85
N THR A 269 16.57 -7.03 -12.88
CA THR A 269 17.01 -6.84 -14.28
C THR A 269 17.29 -5.39 -14.64
N HIS A 270 16.50 -4.46 -14.11
CA HIS A 270 16.59 -3.04 -14.41
C HIS A 270 17.21 -2.33 -13.20
N SER A 271 18.37 -1.70 -13.42
CA SER A 271 19.08 -0.91 -12.42
C SER A 271 18.51 0.49 -12.31
N GLY A 272 18.30 1.00 -11.11
CA GLY A 272 17.71 2.31 -10.90
C GLY A 272 17.20 2.53 -9.47
N THR A 273 16.47 3.64 -9.31
CA THR A 273 15.69 3.94 -8.11
C THR A 273 14.25 3.51 -8.34
N HIS A 274 13.86 2.46 -7.61
CA HIS A 274 12.53 1.88 -7.59
C HIS A 274 12.01 1.89 -6.15
N PHE A 275 10.76 1.49 -5.97
CA PHE A 275 10.20 1.22 -4.66
C PHE A 275 9.28 0.01 -4.72
N TRP A 276 8.89 -0.48 -3.56
CA TRP A 276 7.83 -1.47 -3.42
C TRP A 276 6.72 -0.87 -2.56
N HIS A 277 5.48 -1.31 -2.77
CA HIS A 277 4.34 -0.90 -1.96
C HIS A 277 3.25 -1.97 -1.95
N SER A 278 2.37 -1.94 -0.96
CA SER A 278 1.12 -2.70 -1.05
C SER A 278 0.28 -2.17 -2.21
N HIS A 279 -0.27 -3.09 -3.00
CA HIS A 279 -1.17 -2.81 -4.14
C HIS A 279 -2.57 -3.36 -3.86
N SER A 280 -2.99 -3.35 -2.60
CA SER A 280 -4.26 -3.91 -2.13
C SER A 280 -4.98 -2.92 -1.20
N GLY A 281 -5.98 -2.20 -1.72
CA GLY A 281 -6.69 -1.19 -0.95
C GLY A 281 -5.78 -0.05 -0.48
N MET A 282 -6.23 0.69 0.53
CA MET A 282 -5.48 1.86 1.06
C MET A 282 -4.20 1.50 1.85
N GLN A 283 -3.69 0.27 1.80
CA GLN A 283 -2.66 -0.20 2.73
C GLN A 283 -1.32 0.54 2.64
N ARG A 284 -0.92 1.05 1.46
CA ARG A 284 0.32 1.85 1.36
C ARG A 284 0.21 3.24 2.01
N ALA A 285 -1.00 3.81 2.04
CA ALA A 285 -1.32 5.05 2.75
C ALA A 285 -1.29 4.90 4.27
N ASP A 286 -1.46 3.66 4.75
CA ASP A 286 -1.22 3.28 6.14
C ASP A 286 0.24 2.84 6.40
N GLY A 287 1.17 2.96 5.44
CA GLY A 287 2.62 2.84 5.67
C GLY A 287 3.32 1.67 4.97
N ALA A 288 2.59 0.81 4.25
CA ALA A 288 3.12 -0.37 3.58
C ALA A 288 3.87 -0.04 2.26
N ALA A 289 4.97 0.72 2.34
CA ALA A 289 5.86 1.03 1.21
C ALA A 289 7.32 1.23 1.63
N GLY A 290 8.28 0.94 0.75
CA GLY A 290 9.73 1.08 1.02
C GLY A 290 10.60 1.04 -0.23
N ALA A 291 11.88 1.40 -0.11
CA ALA A 291 12.79 1.54 -1.26
C ALA A 291 13.17 0.20 -1.92
N LEU A 292 13.43 0.23 -3.22
CA LEU A 292 14.00 -0.86 -4.01
C LEU A 292 15.13 -0.29 -4.89
N ILE A 293 16.38 -0.37 -4.42
CA ILE A 293 17.53 0.23 -5.11
C ILE A 293 18.37 -0.88 -5.74
N ILE A 294 18.47 -0.86 -7.07
CA ILE A 294 19.22 -1.85 -7.84
C ILE A 294 20.42 -1.15 -8.49
N ARG A 295 21.62 -1.35 -7.95
CA ARG A 295 22.82 -0.64 -8.41
C ARG A 295 23.59 -1.41 -9.49
N LYS A 296 24.09 -0.68 -10.49
CA LYS A 296 25.08 -1.14 -11.47
C LYS A 296 26.49 -0.77 -10.98
N PRO A 297 27.57 -1.50 -11.33
CA PRO A 297 28.93 -1.12 -10.98
C PRO A 297 29.27 0.30 -11.47
N LYS A 298 30.03 1.07 -10.69
CA LYS A 298 30.34 2.48 -11.01
C LYS A 298 31.12 2.66 -12.33
N SER A 299 31.81 1.62 -12.81
CA SER A 299 32.45 1.58 -14.14
C SER A 299 31.46 1.41 -15.31
N GLN A 300 30.24 0.95 -15.04
CA GLN A 300 29.19 0.65 -16.01
C GLN A 300 28.02 1.63 -15.92
N ASP A 301 28.07 2.60 -14.99
CA ASP A 301 27.10 3.69 -14.90
C ASP A 301 27.49 4.85 -15.83
N HIS A 302 26.60 5.24 -16.75
CA HIS A 302 26.78 6.42 -17.61
C HIS A 302 27.03 7.72 -16.81
N HIS A 303 26.51 7.80 -15.58
CA HIS A 303 26.67 8.92 -14.66
C HIS A 303 27.71 8.67 -13.57
N GLY A 304 28.41 7.53 -13.59
CA GLY A 304 29.41 7.14 -12.59
C GLY A 304 30.58 8.12 -12.43
N SER A 305 30.82 8.99 -13.41
CA SER A 305 31.82 10.07 -13.34
C SER A 305 31.28 11.41 -12.81
N LEU A 306 29.97 11.53 -12.56
CA LEU A 306 29.32 12.77 -12.09
C LEU A 306 29.21 12.84 -10.57
N TYR A 307 29.22 11.70 -9.87
CA TYR A 307 29.13 11.61 -8.41
C TYR A 307 30.32 10.86 -7.81
N ASP A 308 30.72 11.21 -6.60
CA ASP A 308 31.70 10.46 -5.81
C ASP A 308 31.02 9.32 -5.06
N TYR A 309 29.88 9.61 -4.41
CA TYR A 309 29.15 8.67 -3.55
C TYR A 309 27.70 8.44 -3.98
N ASP A 310 27.23 7.20 -3.79
CA ASP A 310 25.84 6.73 -3.90
C ASP A 310 25.60 5.86 -2.65
N ARG A 311 25.19 6.51 -1.54
CA ARG A 311 24.98 5.85 -0.23
C ARG A 311 23.49 5.69 0.03
N SER A 312 23.09 4.68 0.78
CA SER A 312 21.69 4.48 1.22
C SER A 312 21.16 5.66 2.04
N GLU A 313 22.04 6.37 2.75
CA GLU A 313 21.73 7.60 3.48
C GLU A 313 21.19 8.73 2.59
N HIS A 314 21.45 8.69 1.28
CA HIS A 314 20.99 9.69 0.29
C HIS A 314 19.74 9.25 -0.50
N VAL A 315 19.08 8.17 -0.08
CA VAL A 315 17.73 7.80 -0.54
C VAL A 315 16.69 8.67 0.18
N MET A 316 15.78 9.25 -0.58
CA MET A 316 14.69 10.12 -0.12
C MET A 316 13.35 9.50 -0.52
N ILE A 317 12.60 8.98 0.45
CA ILE A 317 11.18 8.64 0.28
C ILE A 317 10.37 9.82 0.81
N VAL A 318 9.59 10.44 -0.06
CA VAL A 318 8.57 11.43 0.30
C VAL A 318 7.21 10.74 0.30
N THR A 319 6.38 11.06 1.29
CA THR A 319 5.02 10.52 1.40
C THR A 319 4.14 11.56 2.07
N ASP A 320 2.97 11.79 1.50
CA ASP A 320 1.93 12.61 2.07
C ASP A 320 1.32 11.92 3.29
N TRP A 321 0.83 12.71 4.25
CA TRP A 321 0.53 12.18 5.57
C TRP A 321 -0.77 12.72 6.16
N ILE A 322 -1.59 11.76 6.57
CA ILE A 322 -2.91 11.93 7.18
C ILE A 322 -2.88 11.46 8.63
N HIS A 323 -3.82 11.92 9.45
CA HIS A 323 -3.86 11.62 10.90
C HIS A 323 -4.91 10.58 11.30
N ASP A 324 -5.72 10.12 10.35
CA ASP A 324 -6.67 9.03 10.51
C ASP A 324 -6.21 7.79 9.72
N MET A 325 -6.86 6.64 9.97
CA MET A 325 -6.68 5.42 9.17
C MET A 325 -7.14 5.67 7.73
N ALA A 326 -6.37 5.25 6.73
CA ALA A 326 -6.63 5.63 5.34
C ALA A 326 -7.98 5.10 4.81
N MET A 327 -8.37 3.88 5.20
CA MET A 327 -9.72 3.34 4.92
C MET A 327 -10.85 4.18 5.56
N GLY A 328 -10.62 4.78 6.73
CA GLY A 328 -11.58 5.66 7.38
C GLY A 328 -11.81 6.93 6.57
N MET A 329 -10.72 7.64 6.23
CA MET A 329 -10.73 8.83 5.39
C MET A 329 -11.39 8.56 4.03
N PHE A 330 -11.05 7.44 3.39
CA PHE A 330 -11.67 7.00 2.14
C PHE A 330 -13.20 6.88 2.28
N THR A 331 -13.72 6.23 3.32
CA THR A 331 -15.17 6.08 3.50
C THR A 331 -15.89 7.38 3.85
N ASP A 332 -15.31 8.28 4.65
CA ASP A 332 -15.94 9.57 5.00
C ASP A 332 -15.97 10.52 3.79
N HIS A 333 -14.96 10.48 2.92
CA HIS A 333 -14.94 11.21 1.66
C HIS A 333 -16.02 10.71 0.67
N HIS A 334 -16.11 9.39 0.47
CA HIS A 334 -17.01 8.82 -0.55
C HIS A 334 -18.49 8.75 -0.13
N HIS A 335 -18.80 8.72 1.17
CA HIS A 335 -20.17 8.49 1.67
C HIS A 335 -20.72 9.57 2.61
N SER A 336 -19.94 10.59 2.97
CA SER A 336 -20.29 11.52 4.05
C SER A 336 -19.91 12.97 3.71
N LYS A 337 -18.83 13.51 4.31
CA LYS A 337 -18.41 14.92 4.18
C LYS A 337 -16.89 15.12 4.25
N GLY A 338 -16.12 14.04 4.30
CA GLY A 338 -14.67 14.12 4.41
C GLY A 338 -14.05 14.73 3.16
N ASP A 339 -12.92 15.39 3.32
CA ASP A 339 -12.01 15.64 2.21
C ASP A 339 -10.94 14.55 2.14
N ASN A 340 -10.13 14.62 1.10
CA ASN A 340 -9.06 13.68 0.77
C ASN A 340 -7.71 14.40 0.71
N LYS A 341 -7.49 15.45 1.52
CA LYS A 341 -6.34 16.36 1.39
C LYS A 341 -5.36 16.16 2.55
N PRO A 342 -4.07 15.90 2.28
CA PRO A 342 -3.12 15.62 3.35
C PRO A 342 -2.71 16.92 4.07
N PRO A 343 -2.78 16.98 5.41
CA PRO A 343 -2.36 18.14 6.19
C PRO A 343 -0.83 18.32 6.27
N THR A 344 -0.04 17.29 5.97
CA THR A 344 1.43 17.36 6.03
C THR A 344 2.10 16.29 5.16
N LEU A 345 3.44 16.26 5.17
CA LEU A 345 4.28 15.29 4.48
C LEU A 345 5.30 14.70 5.46
N LEU A 346 5.72 13.48 5.20
CA LEU A 346 6.91 12.86 5.78
C LEU A 346 8.03 12.74 4.74
N VAL A 347 9.26 12.89 5.22
CA VAL A 347 10.48 12.60 4.45
C VAL A 347 11.25 11.54 5.23
N ASN A 348 11.53 10.40 4.62
CA ASN A 348 12.10 9.21 5.28
C ASN A 348 11.39 8.87 6.60
N GLY A 349 10.05 8.95 6.61
CA GLY A 349 9.20 8.57 7.74
C GLY A 349 9.16 9.57 8.90
N VAL A 350 9.70 10.78 8.75
CA VAL A 350 9.63 11.85 9.76
C VAL A 350 9.18 13.19 9.18
N GLY A 351 8.51 14.03 9.98
CA GLY A 351 8.08 15.35 9.54
C GLY A 351 7.69 16.29 10.68
N ARG A 352 7.83 17.60 10.47
CA ARG A 352 7.36 18.67 11.36
C ARG A 352 5.87 18.90 11.10
N PHE A 353 5.04 18.65 12.12
CA PHE A 353 3.64 19.08 12.12
C PHE A 353 3.20 19.46 13.54
N LYS A 354 3.24 18.49 14.47
CA LYS A 354 2.82 18.68 15.86
C LYS A 354 3.86 19.48 16.65
N VAL A 355 3.41 20.54 17.32
CA VAL A 355 4.20 21.28 18.32
C VAL A 355 4.11 20.59 19.69
N PHE A 356 5.25 20.35 20.31
CA PHE A 356 5.39 19.81 21.65
C PHE A 356 5.78 20.94 22.61
N ASN A 357 4.85 21.40 23.44
CA ASN A 357 5.12 22.48 24.40
C ASN A 357 6.00 21.97 25.54
N ASN A 358 7.12 22.67 25.82
CA ASN A 358 8.12 22.30 26.83
C ASN A 358 8.60 23.52 27.65
N ASP A 359 7.68 24.44 27.97
CA ASP A 359 7.91 25.74 28.61
C ASP A 359 8.96 26.68 27.95
N THR A 360 9.51 26.30 26.79
CA THR A 360 10.44 27.09 25.99
C THR A 360 9.74 28.08 25.06
N THR A 361 10.39 29.22 24.79
CA THR A 361 9.93 30.22 23.81
C THR A 361 10.11 29.81 22.34
N LYS A 362 10.71 28.63 22.09
CA LYS A 362 10.80 28.00 20.77
C LYS A 362 9.85 26.78 20.73
N PRO A 363 9.15 26.53 19.61
CA PRO A 363 8.43 25.28 19.41
C PRO A 363 9.41 24.11 19.30
N LEU A 364 9.09 22.97 19.93
CA LEU A 364 9.72 21.69 19.66
C LEU A 364 8.83 20.92 18.68
N TYR A 365 9.42 20.38 17.62
CA TYR A 365 8.76 19.52 16.64
C TYR A 365 9.35 18.11 16.70
N MET A 366 8.75 17.18 15.95
CA MET A 366 9.49 15.99 15.53
C MET A 366 10.67 16.39 14.61
N ARG A 367 11.78 15.65 14.67
CA ARG A 367 13.00 15.97 13.92
C ARG A 367 12.76 15.93 12.41
N ALA A 368 13.44 16.81 11.67
CA ALA A 368 13.54 16.69 10.22
C ALA A 368 14.33 15.43 9.78
N ALA A 369 14.14 15.02 8.52
CA ALA A 369 15.06 14.10 7.85
C ALA A 369 16.46 14.76 7.74
N ARG A 370 17.54 13.97 7.78
CA ARG A 370 18.92 14.47 7.75
C ARG A 370 19.73 13.68 6.73
N PHE A 371 20.51 14.41 5.93
CA PHE A 371 21.36 13.89 4.86
C PHE A 371 22.76 14.46 5.07
N ASN A 372 23.72 13.61 5.46
CA ASN A 372 25.08 14.06 5.78
C ASN A 372 25.93 14.13 4.51
N VAL A 373 26.75 15.16 4.36
CA VAL A 373 27.69 15.34 3.23
C VAL A 373 29.04 15.87 3.69
N GLU A 374 30.12 15.37 3.10
CA GLU A 374 31.48 15.89 3.26
C GLU A 374 31.76 16.97 2.21
N GLN A 375 32.33 18.11 2.61
CA GLN A 375 32.64 19.24 1.72
C GLN A 375 33.58 18.84 0.57
N GLY A 376 33.28 19.31 -0.64
CA GLY A 376 34.08 19.10 -1.85
C GLY A 376 33.74 17.83 -2.65
N PHE A 377 32.83 16.99 -2.14
CA PHE A 377 32.38 15.76 -2.80
C PHE A 377 31.01 15.89 -3.47
N LYS A 378 30.72 15.00 -4.41
CA LYS A 378 29.45 14.92 -5.15
C LYS A 378 28.64 13.69 -4.74
N TYR A 379 27.35 13.89 -4.48
CA TYR A 379 26.46 12.87 -3.95
C TYR A 379 25.31 12.60 -4.91
N ARG A 380 25.06 11.33 -5.22
CA ARG A 380 23.83 10.89 -5.90
C ARG A 380 22.72 10.74 -4.86
N PHE A 381 21.76 11.65 -4.90
CA PHE A 381 20.50 11.51 -4.21
C PHE A 381 19.51 10.71 -5.06
N ARG A 382 18.65 9.94 -4.39
CA ARG A 382 17.67 9.03 -5.01
C ARG A 382 16.28 9.36 -4.48
N LEU A 383 15.54 10.20 -5.20
CA LEU A 383 14.19 10.65 -4.82
C LEU A 383 13.14 9.65 -5.27
N ILE A 384 12.26 9.27 -4.34
CA ILE A 384 11.08 8.45 -4.52
C ILE A 384 9.89 9.27 -4.02
N ASN A 385 8.96 9.59 -4.92
CA ASN A 385 7.64 10.06 -4.50
C ASN A 385 6.73 8.81 -4.33
N ALA A 386 6.43 8.47 -3.08
CA ALA A 386 5.55 7.35 -2.71
C ALA A 386 4.12 7.80 -2.32
N GLU A 387 3.74 9.03 -2.65
CA GLU A 387 2.47 9.66 -2.26
C GLU A 387 1.23 8.93 -2.78
N PHE A 388 0.12 9.09 -2.08
CA PHE A 388 -1.15 8.40 -2.35
C PHE A 388 -2.34 9.33 -2.61
N LEU A 389 -2.21 10.65 -2.37
CA LEU A 389 -3.17 11.69 -2.69
C LEU A 389 -2.60 12.66 -3.75
N ASN A 390 -3.33 13.73 -4.04
CA ASN A 390 -3.00 14.74 -5.04
C ASN A 390 -2.12 15.86 -4.45
N CYS A 391 -0.87 15.57 -4.11
CA CYS A 391 0.02 16.49 -3.39
C CYS A 391 1.40 16.74 -4.07
N PRO A 392 1.50 17.02 -5.38
CA PRO A 392 2.80 17.05 -6.09
C PRO A 392 3.83 17.97 -5.43
N ILE A 393 5.09 17.54 -5.39
CA ILE A 393 6.11 18.16 -4.55
C ILE A 393 7.14 18.93 -5.36
N GLU A 394 7.26 20.23 -5.12
CA GLU A 394 8.44 21.01 -5.49
C GLU A 394 9.56 20.77 -4.46
N LEU A 395 10.66 20.18 -4.91
CA LEU A 395 11.89 19.97 -4.15
C LEU A 395 12.97 21.00 -4.54
N SER A 396 13.62 21.61 -3.54
CA SER A 396 14.82 22.43 -3.72
C SER A 396 15.78 22.31 -2.52
N VAL A 397 17.01 22.83 -2.64
CA VAL A 397 18.03 22.79 -1.58
C VAL A 397 18.70 24.17 -1.44
N ASP A 398 18.75 24.69 -0.21
CA ASP A 398 19.24 26.05 0.07
C ASP A 398 20.68 26.24 -0.42
N GLY A 399 20.87 27.19 -1.34
CA GLY A 399 22.18 27.54 -1.91
C GLY A 399 22.77 26.50 -2.87
N HIS A 400 22.05 25.43 -3.23
CA HIS A 400 22.56 24.37 -4.12
C HIS A 400 21.64 24.18 -5.33
N ASN A 401 22.21 24.20 -6.53
CA ASN A 401 21.54 23.67 -7.71
C ASN A 401 21.63 22.14 -7.72
N ILE A 402 20.60 21.47 -8.22
CA ILE A 402 20.60 20.01 -8.39
C ILE A 402 20.76 19.65 -9.87
N THR A 403 21.56 18.63 -10.17
CA THR A 403 21.72 18.12 -11.54
C THR A 403 21.00 16.77 -11.66
N VAL A 404 19.79 16.77 -12.21
CA VAL A 404 18.99 15.57 -12.43
C VAL A 404 19.63 14.72 -13.54
N ILE A 405 19.83 13.43 -13.26
CA ILE A 405 20.56 12.49 -14.12
C ILE A 405 19.74 11.25 -14.52
N ALA A 406 18.67 10.91 -13.80
CA ALA A 406 17.78 9.81 -14.17
C ALA A 406 16.34 10.09 -13.73
N SER A 407 15.36 9.47 -14.39
CA SER A 407 13.98 9.36 -13.92
C SER A 407 13.48 7.93 -14.03
N ASP A 408 12.71 7.48 -13.05
CA ASP A 408 12.11 6.14 -12.92
C ASP A 408 13.10 4.94 -12.97
N GLY A 409 14.41 5.19 -13.09
CA GLY A 409 15.47 4.20 -13.25
C GLY A 409 16.26 4.32 -14.56
N TYR A 410 15.85 5.20 -15.49
CA TYR A 410 16.47 5.37 -16.80
C TYR A 410 17.36 6.62 -16.87
N ASP A 411 18.53 6.46 -17.49
CA ASP A 411 19.56 7.49 -17.60
C ASP A 411 19.13 8.63 -18.57
N LEU A 412 19.28 9.88 -18.13
CA LEU A 412 18.91 11.11 -18.84
C LEU A 412 20.15 11.94 -19.20
N GLN A 413 20.04 12.78 -20.23
CA GLN A 413 21.00 13.86 -20.46
C GLN A 413 20.93 14.81 -19.25
N PRO A 414 22.04 15.08 -18.53
CA PRO A 414 21.97 15.80 -17.25
C PRO A 414 21.36 17.20 -17.36
N ILE A 415 20.38 17.50 -16.49
CA ILE A 415 19.69 18.79 -16.42
C ILE A 415 19.98 19.44 -15.06
N THR A 416 20.68 20.58 -15.05
CA THR A 416 20.89 21.37 -13.84
C THR A 416 19.75 22.37 -13.65
N THR A 417 19.08 22.31 -12.50
CA THR A 417 17.81 22.99 -12.21
C THR A 417 17.83 23.57 -10.77
N THR A 418 17.01 24.59 -10.45
CA THR A 418 16.92 25.17 -9.10
C THR A 418 15.84 24.53 -8.25
N SER A 419 14.78 24.01 -8.88
CA SER A 419 13.84 23.06 -8.28
C SER A 419 13.41 21.94 -9.24
N LEU A 420 12.86 20.88 -8.67
CA LEU A 420 12.30 19.71 -9.35
C LEU A 420 10.89 19.46 -8.79
N VAL A 421 9.89 19.33 -9.66
CA VAL A 421 8.57 18.84 -9.26
C VAL A 421 8.47 17.33 -9.49
N THR A 422 7.85 16.60 -8.57
CA THR A 422 7.65 15.15 -8.69
C THR A 422 6.25 14.74 -8.24
N TYR A 423 5.63 13.82 -8.97
CA TYR A 423 4.28 13.31 -8.73
C TYR A 423 4.30 11.89 -8.15
N ALA A 424 3.20 11.48 -7.50
CA ALA A 424 3.02 10.14 -6.94
C ALA A 424 3.46 9.02 -7.91
N GLY A 425 4.37 8.15 -7.46
CA GLY A 425 4.92 7.03 -8.23
C GLY A 425 6.12 7.36 -9.12
N GLU A 426 6.50 8.63 -9.28
CA GLU A 426 7.74 9.00 -9.99
C GLU A 426 8.99 8.86 -9.12
N ARG A 427 10.13 8.63 -9.77
CA ARG A 427 11.45 8.68 -9.13
C ARG A 427 12.40 9.55 -9.94
N TYR A 428 13.34 10.19 -9.25
CA TYR A 428 14.38 11.02 -9.86
C TYR A 428 15.70 10.84 -9.13
N ASP A 429 16.78 10.60 -9.87
CA ASP A 429 18.13 10.66 -9.31
C ASP A 429 18.76 12.01 -9.68
N PHE A 430 19.34 12.69 -8.70
CA PHE A 430 20.07 13.94 -8.91
C PHE A 430 21.43 13.93 -8.22
N VAL A 431 22.39 14.63 -8.84
CA VAL A 431 23.69 14.91 -8.24
C VAL A 431 23.62 16.26 -7.54
N LEU A 432 24.07 16.30 -6.30
CA LEU A 432 24.38 17.51 -5.55
C LEU A 432 25.88 17.57 -5.28
N GLU A 433 26.49 18.73 -5.53
CA GLU A 433 27.90 19.01 -5.22
C GLU A 433 27.98 19.77 -3.90
N ALA A 434 28.66 19.21 -2.89
CA ALA A 434 28.77 19.80 -1.56
C ALA A 434 29.87 20.88 -1.50
N ASN A 435 29.73 21.94 -2.30
CA ASN A 435 30.76 22.97 -2.50
C ASN A 435 30.53 24.29 -1.73
N ASN A 436 29.48 24.39 -0.93
CA ASN A 436 29.21 25.54 -0.06
C ASN A 436 30.04 25.49 1.23
N GLU A 437 29.86 26.49 2.11
CA GLU A 437 30.51 26.54 3.43
C GLU A 437 30.01 25.41 4.36
N ILE A 438 30.77 25.10 5.40
CA ILE A 438 30.44 24.02 6.35
C ILE A 438 29.36 24.52 7.32
N ASP A 439 28.10 24.36 6.93
CA ASP A 439 26.91 24.64 7.73
C ASP A 439 25.76 23.67 7.40
N ASN A 440 24.58 23.90 7.99
CA ASN A 440 23.36 23.16 7.74
C ASN A 440 22.46 23.92 6.77
N TYR A 441 21.97 23.25 5.73
CA TYR A 441 21.11 23.83 4.70
C TYR A 441 19.73 23.15 4.71
N TRP A 442 18.65 23.91 4.50
CA TRP A 442 17.33 23.29 4.32
C TRP A 442 17.25 22.58 2.97
N ILE A 443 16.64 21.41 2.98
CA ILE A 443 16.03 20.76 1.80
C ILE A 443 14.54 21.04 1.92
N ARG A 444 13.95 21.69 0.93
CA ARG A 444 12.57 22.18 0.94
C ARG A 444 11.69 21.22 0.16
N TYR A 445 10.56 20.85 0.75
CA TYR A 445 9.52 20.02 0.13
C TYR A 445 8.19 20.78 0.21
N ARG A 446 7.78 21.41 -0.89
CA ARG A 446 6.56 22.23 -0.98
C ARG A 446 5.48 21.46 -1.72
N GLY A 447 4.39 21.14 -1.03
CA GLY A 447 3.22 20.54 -1.65
C GLY A 447 2.47 21.54 -2.54
N LEU A 448 1.97 21.05 -3.66
CA LEU A 448 1.16 21.77 -4.64
C LEU A 448 -0.24 21.12 -4.73
N MET A 449 -1.12 21.65 -5.58
CA MET A 449 -2.49 21.15 -5.77
C MET A 449 -3.28 21.12 -4.46
N ASP A 450 -3.75 19.97 -3.98
CA ASP A 450 -4.51 19.89 -2.71
C ASP A 450 -3.67 20.23 -1.47
N CYS A 451 -2.38 20.48 -1.67
CA CYS A 451 -1.41 20.93 -0.67
C CYS A 451 -0.98 22.40 -0.82
N ASP A 452 -1.59 23.16 -1.72
CA ASP A 452 -1.23 24.54 -2.02
C ASP A 452 -1.79 25.59 -1.03
N GLU A 453 -1.76 26.87 -1.42
CA GLU A 453 -2.28 27.96 -0.58
C GLU A 453 -3.80 28.09 -0.49
N VAL A 454 -4.55 27.43 -1.37
CA VAL A 454 -6.03 27.35 -1.36
C VAL A 454 -6.50 26.30 -0.36
N PHE A 455 -5.71 25.24 -0.17
CA PHE A 455 -6.05 24.09 0.67
C PHE A 455 -5.18 23.97 1.93
N THR A 456 -4.33 22.93 2.06
CA THR A 456 -3.72 22.58 3.34
C THR A 456 -2.38 23.29 3.65
N LYS A 457 -1.72 23.89 2.65
CA LYS A 457 -0.35 24.44 2.75
C LYS A 457 0.66 23.41 3.25
N ALA A 458 0.46 22.13 2.92
CA ALA A 458 1.36 21.06 3.35
C ALA A 458 2.79 21.32 2.83
N LYS A 459 3.72 21.29 3.78
CA LYS A 459 5.15 21.52 3.56
C LYS A 459 5.96 20.58 4.43
N GLN A 460 7.19 20.32 4.04
CA GLN A 460 8.18 19.68 4.91
C GLN A 460 9.58 20.19 4.64
N VAL A 461 10.48 19.98 5.61
CA VAL A 461 11.91 20.26 5.45
C VAL A 461 12.77 19.07 5.86
N GLY A 462 13.84 18.86 5.11
CA GLY A 462 14.99 18.02 5.49
C GLY A 462 16.21 18.90 5.75
N ILE A 463 17.26 18.33 6.34
CA ILE A 463 18.52 19.02 6.63
C ILE A 463 19.63 18.38 5.82
N LEU A 464 20.26 19.15 4.94
CA LEU A 464 21.56 18.82 4.37
C LEU A 464 22.63 19.28 5.37
N HIS A 465 23.31 18.33 6.01
CA HIS A 465 24.28 18.57 7.08
C HIS A 465 25.70 18.38 6.53
N TYR A 466 26.51 19.45 6.54
CA TYR A 466 27.93 19.33 6.23
C TYR A 466 28.70 18.75 7.42
N GLU A 467 29.53 17.73 7.18
CA GLU A 467 30.40 17.13 8.21
C GLU A 467 31.30 18.19 8.85
N GLY A 468 31.26 18.27 10.19
CA GLY A 468 31.93 19.32 10.96
C GLY A 468 31.10 20.59 11.23
N ALA A 469 29.90 20.72 10.67
CA ALA A 469 28.94 21.75 11.08
C ALA A 469 28.42 21.49 12.50
N MET A 470 27.85 22.51 13.14
CA MET A 470 27.20 22.34 14.45
C MET A 470 25.94 21.47 14.33
N ASP A 471 25.66 20.67 15.36
CA ASP A 471 24.47 19.81 15.44
C ASP A 471 23.22 20.63 15.80
N LEU A 472 22.78 21.45 14.84
CA LEU A 472 21.69 22.41 14.95
C LEU A 472 20.86 22.39 13.66
N GLU A 473 19.55 22.63 13.79
CA GLU A 473 18.72 22.92 12.60
C GLU A 473 19.13 24.27 11.98
N PRO A 474 19.04 24.42 10.64
CA PRO A 474 19.20 25.73 10.01
C PRO A 474 18.21 26.76 10.58
N PRO A 475 18.53 28.07 10.56
CA PRO A 475 17.72 29.07 11.23
C PRO A 475 16.33 29.23 10.62
N GLY A 476 15.31 29.32 11.49
CA GLY A 476 13.91 29.60 11.12
C GLY A 476 13.01 28.36 11.09
N ASP A 477 11.79 28.56 10.59
CA ASP A 477 10.82 27.52 10.28
C ASP A 477 10.04 28.01 9.03
N PRO A 478 10.59 27.81 7.82
CA PRO A 478 10.15 28.54 6.64
C PRO A 478 8.70 28.21 6.28
N THR A 479 7.89 29.22 6.00
CA THR A 479 6.47 29.08 5.64
C THR A 479 6.31 28.48 4.24
N TRP A 480 5.12 27.94 3.92
CA TRP A 480 4.85 27.34 2.60
C TRP A 480 5.20 28.27 1.42
N HIS A 481 4.95 29.58 1.57
CA HIS A 481 5.33 30.59 0.58
C HIS A 481 6.83 30.77 0.45
N GLU A 482 7.56 30.75 1.57
CA GLU A 482 9.02 30.83 1.59
C GLU A 482 9.69 29.55 1.05
N LEU A 483 9.00 28.41 0.97
CA LEU A 483 9.61 27.18 0.44
C LEU A 483 9.83 27.18 -1.08
N HIS A 484 9.16 28.06 -1.83
CA HIS A 484 9.39 28.18 -3.27
C HIS A 484 10.82 28.69 -3.56
N ASN A 485 11.43 28.20 -4.64
CA ASN A 485 12.75 28.63 -5.09
C ASN A 485 12.67 29.15 -6.53
N GLU A 486 13.05 30.40 -6.75
CA GLU A 486 13.01 31.02 -8.08
C GLU A 486 14.04 30.39 -9.03
N GLY A 487 13.77 30.45 -10.34
CA GLY A 487 14.64 29.94 -11.40
C GLY A 487 14.05 28.75 -12.16
N LEU A 488 14.93 27.93 -12.75
CA LEU A 488 14.53 26.83 -13.61
C LEU A 488 13.86 25.71 -12.80
N GLN A 489 12.63 25.36 -13.16
CA GLN A 489 11.86 24.26 -12.56
C GLN A 489 11.69 23.10 -13.55
N LEU A 490 12.13 21.90 -13.15
CA LEU A 490 11.95 20.68 -13.94
C LEU A 490 10.61 19.99 -13.61
N ASN A 491 9.91 19.46 -14.62
CA ASN A 491 8.63 18.76 -14.51
C ASN A 491 7.50 19.63 -13.89
N ALA A 492 7.54 20.92 -14.20
CA ALA A 492 6.72 21.96 -13.57
C ALA A 492 5.21 21.70 -13.62
N LEU A 493 4.50 22.14 -12.57
CA LEU A 493 3.07 21.91 -12.43
C LEU A 493 2.27 22.69 -13.49
N ASN A 494 1.56 21.95 -14.34
CA ASN A 494 0.57 22.47 -15.29
C ASN A 494 1.14 23.50 -16.29
N LYS A 495 2.44 23.33 -16.64
CA LYS A 495 3.27 24.15 -17.54
C LYS A 495 4.13 23.27 -18.47
N GLY A 496 4.57 23.81 -19.60
CA GLY A 496 5.51 23.18 -20.54
C GLY A 496 6.20 24.18 -21.47
N GLU A 497 6.34 23.83 -22.76
CA GLU A 497 7.05 24.62 -23.82
C GLU A 497 6.64 26.11 -23.95
N GLU A 498 5.59 26.56 -23.27
CA GLU A 498 5.12 27.96 -23.23
C GLU A 498 5.80 28.86 -22.18
N GLU A 499 6.59 28.31 -21.24
CA GLU A 499 7.33 29.10 -20.23
C GLU A 499 8.84 28.81 -20.24
N ASP A 500 9.65 29.83 -20.57
CA ASP A 500 11.13 29.78 -20.60
C ASP A 500 11.80 29.38 -19.25
N GLU A 501 11.05 29.43 -18.15
CA GLU A 501 11.52 29.10 -16.79
C GLU A 501 11.26 27.63 -16.40
N THR A 502 10.72 26.80 -17.32
CA THR A 502 10.39 25.40 -17.06
C THR A 502 10.97 24.44 -18.09
N ILE A 503 11.11 23.16 -17.72
CA ILE A 503 11.37 22.06 -18.65
C ILE A 503 10.33 20.96 -18.38
N SER A 504 9.52 20.62 -19.39
CA SER A 504 8.56 19.52 -19.30
C SER A 504 9.22 18.15 -19.44
N VAL A 505 8.51 17.08 -19.06
CA VAL A 505 9.00 15.70 -19.25
C VAL A 505 9.30 15.40 -20.72
N ALA A 506 8.47 15.84 -21.67
CA ALA A 506 8.69 15.54 -23.09
C ALA A 506 9.95 16.19 -23.70
N GLU A 507 10.46 17.26 -23.06
CA GLU A 507 11.70 17.95 -23.45
C GLU A 507 12.96 17.31 -22.86
N MET A 508 12.81 16.51 -21.79
CA MET A 508 13.87 15.65 -21.28
C MET A 508 14.37 14.70 -22.38
N ARG A 509 15.59 14.20 -22.22
CA ARG A 509 16.26 13.39 -23.24
C ARG A 509 16.90 12.19 -22.60
N SER A 510 16.56 10.99 -23.04
CA SER A 510 17.29 9.80 -22.59
C SER A 510 18.69 9.73 -23.23
N ILE A 511 19.63 9.10 -22.53
CA ILE A 511 20.91 8.65 -23.09
C ILE A 511 20.71 7.41 -23.97
N GLU A 512 19.77 6.53 -23.62
CA GLU A 512 19.30 5.45 -24.48
C GLU A 512 18.53 6.08 -25.66
N GLY A 513 19.19 6.15 -26.83
CA GLY A 513 18.73 6.91 -28.00
C GLY A 513 17.49 6.33 -28.69
N TYR A 514 17.60 6.02 -29.99
CA TYR A 514 16.50 5.42 -30.74
C TYR A 514 16.32 3.94 -30.40
N ASP A 515 15.08 3.52 -30.12
CA ASP A 515 14.63 2.12 -30.09
C ASP A 515 13.34 1.94 -30.90
N ASP A 516 12.91 0.70 -31.12
CA ASP A 516 11.73 0.36 -31.95
C ASP A 516 10.45 1.11 -31.55
N SER A 517 10.24 1.45 -30.27
CA SER A 517 9.06 2.20 -29.80
C SER A 517 9.00 3.63 -30.33
N LEU A 518 10.13 4.19 -30.78
CA LEU A 518 10.23 5.49 -31.41
C LEU A 518 10.08 5.44 -32.95
N LYS A 519 9.79 4.28 -33.55
CA LYS A 519 9.49 4.18 -35.00
C LYS A 519 8.36 5.14 -35.40
N GLU A 520 8.44 5.71 -36.59
CA GLU A 520 7.57 6.81 -37.09
C GLU A 520 6.07 6.60 -36.77
N VAL A 521 5.50 5.49 -37.28
CA VAL A 521 4.09 5.12 -37.11
C VAL A 521 3.95 3.97 -36.10
N ALA A 522 3.13 4.15 -35.05
CA ALA A 522 2.80 3.07 -34.11
C ALA A 522 1.87 2.01 -34.75
N ASP A 523 1.93 0.77 -34.28
CA ASP A 523 1.05 -0.32 -34.77
C ASP A 523 -0.37 -0.24 -34.18
N TYR A 524 -0.48 0.38 -33.00
CA TYR A 524 -1.72 0.71 -32.30
C TYR A 524 -1.64 2.15 -31.79
N GLN A 525 -2.74 2.89 -31.88
CA GLN A 525 -2.93 4.18 -31.22
C GLN A 525 -4.25 4.11 -30.44
N PHE A 526 -4.21 4.53 -29.17
CA PHE A 526 -5.41 4.65 -28.33
C PHE A 526 -5.50 6.06 -27.76
N TYR A 527 -6.69 6.65 -27.80
CA TYR A 527 -7.02 7.83 -27.01
C TYR A 527 -7.64 7.35 -25.68
N VAL A 528 -7.09 7.80 -24.57
CA VAL A 528 -7.55 7.49 -23.22
C VAL A 528 -7.81 8.81 -22.51
N ALA A 529 -9.03 9.31 -22.68
CA ALA A 529 -9.49 10.52 -22.03
C ALA A 529 -10.04 10.21 -20.64
N TYR A 530 -10.02 11.19 -19.75
CA TYR A 530 -10.66 11.11 -18.45
C TYR A 530 -11.10 12.49 -17.95
N ASP A 531 -12.09 12.48 -17.08
CA ASP A 531 -12.50 13.58 -16.20
C ASP A 531 -13.29 12.98 -15.02
N PHE A 532 -13.76 13.84 -14.12
CA PHE A 532 -14.58 13.54 -12.97
C PHE A 532 -16.06 13.78 -13.29
N TYR A 533 -16.75 12.77 -13.81
CA TYR A 533 -18.10 12.95 -14.34
C TYR A 533 -19.18 12.98 -13.24
N ALA A 534 -20.18 13.84 -13.42
CA ALA A 534 -21.25 14.15 -12.45
C ALA A 534 -22.38 13.07 -12.38
N LYS A 535 -22.01 11.82 -12.12
CA LYS A 535 -22.82 10.62 -12.40
C LYS A 535 -23.44 9.95 -11.17
N ASN A 536 -24.53 9.22 -11.39
CA ASN A 536 -25.14 8.32 -10.40
C ASN A 536 -24.33 7.01 -10.27
N ASN A 537 -23.09 7.10 -9.81
CA ASN A 537 -22.24 5.94 -9.54
C ASN A 537 -22.85 5.05 -8.46
N SER A 538 -23.08 3.77 -8.78
CA SER A 538 -23.82 2.82 -7.95
C SER A 538 -23.12 2.45 -6.63
N HIS A 539 -21.81 2.68 -6.51
CA HIS A 539 -21.06 2.47 -5.27
C HIS A 539 -21.39 3.54 -4.22
N PHE A 540 -21.58 4.81 -4.63
CA PHE A 540 -21.82 5.95 -3.73
C PHE A 540 -23.29 6.43 -3.73
N HIS A 541 -24.03 6.15 -4.80
CA HIS A 541 -25.38 6.65 -5.08
C HIS A 541 -26.31 5.49 -5.47
N ARG A 542 -26.92 4.83 -4.48
CA ARG A 542 -27.72 3.63 -4.72
C ARG A 542 -29.16 3.96 -5.12
N ALA A 543 -29.50 3.75 -6.38
CA ALA A 543 -30.88 3.79 -6.84
C ALA A 543 -31.75 2.70 -6.16
N PRO A 544 -33.05 2.96 -5.85
CA PRO A 544 -33.79 4.21 -6.03
C PRO A 544 -33.74 5.14 -4.80
N TYR A 545 -32.79 4.93 -3.86
CA TYR A 545 -32.77 5.65 -2.58
C TYR A 545 -32.33 7.11 -2.72
N TYR A 546 -31.18 7.35 -3.35
CA TYR A 546 -30.73 8.69 -3.76
C TYR A 546 -29.71 8.63 -4.90
N GLY A 547 -29.66 9.70 -5.71
CA GLY A 547 -28.67 9.96 -6.75
C GLY A 547 -27.80 11.20 -6.46
N TYR A 548 -26.77 11.40 -7.27
CA TYR A 548 -25.83 12.54 -7.24
C TYR A 548 -26.55 13.89 -7.14
N ASN A 549 -27.58 14.09 -7.98
CA ASN A 549 -28.34 15.33 -8.00
C ASN A 549 -29.34 15.50 -6.83
N GLN A 550 -29.57 14.46 -6.02
CA GLN A 550 -30.42 14.52 -4.83
C GLN A 550 -29.63 14.89 -3.56
N VAL A 551 -28.30 14.83 -3.59
CA VAL A 551 -27.45 15.36 -2.51
C VAL A 551 -27.63 16.90 -2.47
N PRO A 552 -28.16 17.49 -1.38
CA PRO A 552 -28.60 18.90 -1.42
C PRO A 552 -27.45 19.91 -1.40
N VAL A 553 -26.35 19.59 -0.71
CA VAL A 553 -25.16 20.44 -0.62
C VAL A 553 -24.23 20.09 -1.78
N LYS A 554 -23.94 21.06 -2.65
CA LYS A 554 -23.13 20.81 -3.87
C LYS A 554 -21.71 20.35 -3.55
N GLN A 555 -21.13 20.83 -2.45
CA GLN A 555 -19.79 20.49 -1.98
C GLN A 555 -19.68 19.03 -1.52
N ASN A 556 -20.80 18.39 -1.19
CA ASN A 556 -20.88 16.99 -0.75
C ASN A 556 -21.17 16.03 -1.91
N ARG A 557 -21.08 16.51 -3.16
CA ARG A 557 -21.35 15.70 -4.35
C ARG A 557 -20.05 15.12 -4.87
N LEU A 558 -19.88 13.82 -4.69
CA LEU A 558 -18.73 13.13 -5.26
C LEU A 558 -18.93 12.91 -6.76
N TYR A 559 -17.99 13.42 -7.55
CA TYR A 559 -17.86 13.11 -8.96
C TYR A 559 -17.16 11.76 -9.15
N THR A 560 -17.26 11.15 -10.33
CA THR A 560 -16.70 9.82 -10.61
C THR A 560 -15.63 9.89 -11.70
N PRO A 561 -14.34 9.63 -11.39
CA PRO A 561 -13.32 9.53 -12.42
C PRO A 561 -13.53 8.26 -13.25
N GLN A 562 -13.38 8.38 -14.57
CA GLN A 562 -13.53 7.27 -15.50
C GLN A 562 -12.57 7.42 -16.68
N LEU A 563 -12.00 6.32 -17.17
CA LEU A 563 -11.20 6.33 -18.40
C LEU A 563 -12.11 6.00 -19.59
N ASN A 564 -12.24 6.91 -20.56
CA ASN A 564 -13.21 6.82 -21.67
C ASN A 564 -14.64 6.50 -21.19
N HIS A 565 -15.09 7.17 -20.12
CA HIS A 565 -16.36 6.94 -19.40
C HIS A 565 -16.58 5.51 -18.84
N ILE A 566 -15.51 4.73 -18.69
CA ILE A 566 -15.53 3.43 -18.01
C ILE A 566 -14.78 3.52 -16.67
N SER A 567 -15.39 3.02 -15.60
CA SER A 567 -14.65 2.67 -14.38
C SER A 567 -14.19 1.22 -14.46
N MET A 568 -12.89 0.98 -14.25
CA MET A 568 -12.33 -0.37 -14.23
C MET A 568 -12.90 -1.18 -13.07
N LYS A 569 -13.58 -2.28 -13.41
CA LYS A 569 -14.01 -3.29 -12.45
C LYS A 569 -13.02 -4.46 -12.48
N LEU A 570 -12.30 -4.65 -11.38
CA LEU A 570 -11.46 -5.84 -11.17
C LEU A 570 -12.35 -7.10 -11.08
N PRO A 571 -11.96 -8.21 -11.74
CA PRO A 571 -12.70 -9.47 -11.69
C PRO A 571 -12.50 -10.20 -10.35
N SER A 572 -13.34 -11.18 -10.01
CA SER A 572 -13.15 -11.96 -8.76
C SER A 572 -12.02 -13.00 -8.82
N SER A 573 -11.43 -13.24 -9.99
CA SER A 573 -10.31 -14.16 -10.21
C SER A 573 -9.27 -13.49 -11.12
N PRO A 574 -7.94 -13.68 -10.93
CA PRO A 574 -6.94 -12.89 -11.62
C PRO A 574 -6.92 -13.12 -13.14
N LEU A 575 -6.88 -12.05 -13.93
CA LEU A 575 -6.86 -12.12 -15.40
C LEU A 575 -5.72 -13.02 -15.93
N LEU A 576 -4.55 -12.96 -15.30
CA LEU A 576 -3.36 -13.74 -15.66
C LEU A 576 -3.50 -15.24 -15.37
N THR A 577 -4.33 -15.66 -14.41
CA THR A 577 -4.54 -17.09 -14.10
C THR A 577 -5.81 -17.64 -14.74
N ALA A 578 -6.91 -16.87 -14.72
CA ALA A 578 -8.21 -17.27 -15.26
C ALA A 578 -8.26 -17.29 -16.80
N ARG A 579 -7.40 -16.50 -17.47
CA ARG A 579 -7.35 -16.38 -18.94
C ARG A 579 -8.73 -16.15 -19.61
N PRO A 580 -9.56 -15.20 -19.13
CA PRO A 580 -10.90 -15.00 -19.68
C PRO A 580 -10.88 -14.59 -21.15
N THR A 581 -11.94 -14.97 -21.86
CA THR A 581 -12.21 -14.61 -23.26
C THR A 581 -12.67 -13.16 -23.40
N SER A 582 -12.59 -12.62 -24.61
CA SER A 582 -12.75 -11.18 -24.88
C SER A 582 -14.17 -10.63 -24.68
N ASP A 583 -15.17 -11.50 -24.62
CA ASP A 583 -16.56 -11.20 -24.28
C ASP A 583 -16.77 -10.80 -22.80
N HIS A 584 -15.77 -11.05 -21.94
CA HIS A 584 -15.74 -10.56 -20.56
C HIS A 584 -15.09 -9.16 -20.41
N PHE A 585 -14.67 -8.51 -21.51
CA PHE A 585 -13.99 -7.23 -21.49
C PHE A 585 -14.80 -6.10 -22.13
N CYS A 586 -14.44 -4.87 -21.80
CA CYS A 586 -14.97 -3.67 -22.44
C CYS A 586 -13.87 -2.69 -22.84
N ASN A 587 -14.20 -1.75 -23.73
CA ASN A 587 -13.43 -0.54 -24.04
C ASN A 587 -14.36 0.48 -24.74
N SER A 588 -13.83 1.65 -25.08
CA SER A 588 -14.57 2.75 -25.74
C SER A 588 -15.27 2.39 -27.05
N SER A 589 -14.88 1.27 -27.71
CA SER A 589 -15.53 0.79 -28.94
C SER A 589 -16.60 -0.29 -28.70
N SER A 590 -16.83 -0.71 -27.46
CA SER A 590 -17.76 -1.80 -27.10
C SER A 590 -18.83 -1.42 -26.08
N ILE A 591 -18.77 -0.23 -25.50
CA ILE A 591 -19.77 0.30 -24.58
C ILE A 591 -20.97 0.90 -25.33
N ASP A 592 -22.13 0.98 -24.68
CA ASP A 592 -23.27 1.73 -25.22
C ASP A 592 -23.00 3.24 -25.10
N LYS A 593 -23.59 4.03 -26.00
CA LYS A 593 -23.47 5.50 -25.94
C LYS A 593 -24.10 6.08 -24.67
N SER A 594 -25.05 5.38 -24.01
CA SER A 594 -25.57 5.83 -22.72
C SER A 594 -24.48 6.00 -21.66
N CYS A 595 -23.33 5.32 -21.78
CA CYS A 595 -22.19 5.51 -20.89
C CYS A 595 -21.56 6.91 -20.93
N GLU A 596 -21.90 7.78 -21.90
CA GLU A 596 -21.53 9.21 -21.81
C GLU A 596 -22.21 9.86 -20.58
N ASP A 597 -23.51 9.68 -20.41
CA ASP A 597 -24.32 10.24 -19.30
C ASP A 597 -24.37 9.33 -18.05
N ASP A 598 -24.58 8.02 -18.24
CA ASP A 598 -24.77 7.02 -17.19
C ASP A 598 -23.44 6.50 -16.61
N TYR A 599 -23.53 5.86 -15.43
CA TYR A 599 -22.39 5.17 -14.82
C TYR A 599 -22.19 3.78 -15.42
N CYS A 600 -20.99 3.54 -15.97
CA CYS A 600 -20.59 2.26 -16.55
C CYS A 600 -19.32 1.71 -15.88
N GLU A 601 -19.40 0.50 -15.33
CA GLU A 601 -18.29 -0.26 -14.74
C GLU A 601 -18.14 -1.63 -15.41
N CYS A 602 -16.92 -1.98 -15.80
CA CYS A 602 -16.60 -3.26 -16.42
C CYS A 602 -15.08 -3.48 -16.45
N SER A 603 -14.60 -4.69 -16.77
CA SER A 603 -13.17 -4.93 -16.94
C SER A 603 -12.68 -4.29 -18.24
N HIS A 604 -12.18 -3.06 -18.12
CA HIS A 604 -11.66 -2.25 -19.22
C HIS A 604 -10.32 -2.84 -19.71
N VAL A 605 -10.30 -3.43 -20.90
CA VAL A 605 -9.10 -4.10 -21.45
C VAL A 605 -8.79 -3.64 -22.87
N LEU A 606 -7.60 -3.08 -23.05
CA LEU A 606 -7.01 -2.80 -24.36
C LEU A 606 -6.14 -3.99 -24.78
N SER A 607 -6.47 -4.63 -25.91
CA SER A 607 -5.77 -5.84 -26.39
C SER A 607 -4.84 -5.52 -27.56
N VAL A 608 -3.55 -5.85 -27.41
CA VAL A 608 -2.49 -5.58 -28.40
C VAL A 608 -1.71 -6.85 -28.72
N LYS A 609 -1.06 -6.88 -29.89
CA LYS A 609 -0.23 -8.02 -30.31
C LYS A 609 1.14 -7.99 -29.65
N LEU A 610 1.72 -9.17 -29.41
CA LEU A 610 3.09 -9.27 -28.94
C LEU A 610 4.07 -8.63 -29.95
N ASN A 611 5.03 -7.86 -29.46
CA ASN A 611 5.99 -7.03 -30.20
C ASN A 611 5.42 -5.82 -30.97
N SER A 612 4.15 -5.47 -30.84
CA SER A 612 3.62 -4.25 -31.46
C SER A 612 4.05 -2.98 -30.71
N VAL A 613 4.33 -1.90 -31.43
CA VAL A 613 4.49 -0.56 -30.85
C VAL A 613 3.12 0.04 -30.60
N VAL A 614 2.88 0.46 -29.35
CA VAL A 614 1.61 1.01 -28.89
C VAL A 614 1.82 2.46 -28.50
N GLU A 615 1.05 3.36 -29.09
CA GLU A 615 0.89 4.74 -28.62
C GLU A 615 -0.39 4.88 -27.79
N ILE A 616 -0.29 5.55 -26.65
CA ILE A 616 -1.45 6.01 -25.87
C ILE A 616 -1.37 7.53 -25.77
N VAL A 617 -2.39 8.20 -26.30
CA VAL A 617 -2.65 9.63 -26.10
C VAL A 617 -3.58 9.74 -24.91
N ILE A 618 -3.00 10.03 -23.74
CA ILE A 618 -3.75 10.28 -22.51
C ILE A 618 -4.22 11.73 -22.54
N VAL A 619 -5.50 11.99 -22.25
CA VAL A 619 -6.12 13.32 -22.32
C VAL A 619 -6.80 13.64 -21.00
N ASP A 620 -6.48 14.79 -20.43
CA ASP A 620 -7.27 15.41 -19.35
C ASP A 620 -8.27 16.38 -19.97
N GLU A 621 -9.57 16.17 -19.76
CA GLU A 621 -10.57 17.05 -20.36
C GLU A 621 -10.67 18.42 -19.65
N GLY A 622 -10.21 18.56 -18.40
CA GLY A 622 -10.19 19.84 -17.65
C GLY A 622 -11.57 20.45 -17.34
N VAL A 623 -12.63 19.65 -17.31
CA VAL A 623 -14.02 20.11 -17.08
C VAL A 623 -14.25 20.45 -15.61
N THR A 624 -13.74 19.63 -14.69
CA THR A 624 -14.24 19.60 -13.30
C THR A 624 -13.28 20.20 -12.28
N PHE A 625 -11.98 19.91 -12.40
CA PHE A 625 -10.95 20.33 -11.46
C PHE A 625 -9.68 20.71 -12.23
N ASP A 626 -8.98 21.77 -11.79
CA ASP A 626 -7.65 22.15 -12.33
C ASP A 626 -6.63 21.15 -11.74
N ALA A 627 -6.59 19.93 -12.29
CA ALA A 627 -6.00 18.75 -11.67
C ALA A 627 -4.86 18.12 -12.50
N ASN A 628 -3.96 17.38 -11.86
CA ASN A 628 -2.90 16.63 -12.53
C ASN A 628 -2.94 15.17 -12.09
N HIS A 629 -2.82 14.27 -13.06
CA HIS A 629 -2.94 12.84 -12.80
C HIS A 629 -1.67 12.10 -13.21
N PRO A 630 -0.87 11.57 -12.25
CA PRO A 630 0.19 10.64 -12.58
C PRO A 630 -0.41 9.30 -13.02
N PHE A 631 -0.05 8.83 -14.21
CA PHE A 631 -0.41 7.52 -14.72
C PHE A 631 0.81 6.58 -14.71
N HIS A 632 0.64 5.40 -14.11
CA HIS A 632 1.64 4.34 -14.07
C HIS A 632 1.28 3.18 -15.01
N LEU A 633 2.28 2.55 -15.64
CA LEU A 633 2.15 1.32 -16.43
C LEU A 633 2.97 0.16 -15.84
N HIS A 634 2.29 -0.92 -15.48
CA HIS A 634 2.94 -2.16 -15.04
C HIS A 634 3.63 -2.89 -16.20
N GLY A 635 4.69 -3.65 -15.90
CA GLY A 635 5.30 -4.60 -16.85
C GLY A 635 6.05 -4.01 -18.05
N HIS A 636 5.99 -2.69 -18.26
CA HIS A 636 6.63 -1.98 -19.37
C HIS A 636 7.03 -0.56 -18.95
N SER A 637 8.23 -0.15 -19.35
CA SER A 637 8.58 1.26 -19.49
C SER A 637 8.06 1.83 -20.80
N PHE A 638 7.76 3.13 -20.83
CA PHE A 638 7.34 3.87 -22.02
C PHE A 638 8.22 5.10 -22.29
N ARG A 639 8.26 5.52 -23.55
CA ARG A 639 8.82 6.79 -24.02
C ARG A 639 7.75 7.88 -23.90
N VAL A 640 8.03 8.99 -23.21
CA VAL A 640 7.13 10.16 -23.19
C VAL A 640 7.43 11.03 -24.40
N VAL A 641 6.73 10.80 -25.51
CA VAL A 641 7.06 11.43 -26.81
C VAL A 641 6.45 12.82 -26.98
N GLY A 642 5.44 13.19 -26.19
CA GLY A 642 4.87 14.54 -26.18
C GLY A 642 4.05 14.77 -24.91
N LEU A 643 4.02 16.01 -24.42
CA LEU A 643 3.23 16.45 -23.26
C LEU A 643 2.92 17.93 -23.46
N ARG A 644 1.66 18.34 -23.33
CA ARG A 644 1.31 19.77 -23.38
C ARG A 644 -0.06 20.10 -22.78
N ARG A 645 -0.14 21.23 -22.07
CA ARG A 645 -1.40 21.92 -21.75
C ARG A 645 -1.86 22.76 -22.95
N LEU A 646 -3.09 22.59 -23.41
CA LEU A 646 -3.60 23.32 -24.59
C LEU A 646 -4.59 24.43 -24.23
N ALA A 647 -5.39 24.20 -23.20
CA ALA A 647 -6.41 25.11 -22.70
C ALA A 647 -6.65 24.82 -21.20
N LYS A 648 -7.71 25.41 -20.63
CA LYS A 648 -8.27 24.95 -19.35
C LYS A 648 -9.29 23.81 -19.53
N HIS A 649 -9.88 23.68 -20.71
CA HIS A 649 -10.78 22.58 -21.06
C HIS A 649 -10.53 22.21 -22.52
N ILE A 650 -10.44 20.92 -22.81
CA ILE A 650 -10.24 20.37 -24.15
C ILE A 650 -11.07 19.10 -24.31
N THR A 651 -11.60 18.83 -25.49
CA THR A 651 -12.30 17.56 -25.77
C THR A 651 -11.42 16.56 -26.50
N VAL A 652 -11.73 15.27 -26.37
CA VAL A 652 -11.01 14.19 -27.07
C VAL A 652 -11.04 14.35 -28.60
N ASP A 653 -12.12 14.91 -29.15
CA ASP A 653 -12.26 15.13 -30.59
C ASP A 653 -11.47 16.35 -31.08
N GLU A 654 -11.28 17.37 -30.25
CA GLU A 654 -10.31 18.44 -30.52
C GLU A 654 -8.88 17.90 -30.51
N ILE A 655 -8.50 17.07 -29.53
CA ILE A 655 -7.17 16.42 -29.50
C ILE A 655 -6.92 15.59 -30.77
N LYS A 656 -7.90 14.81 -31.22
CA LYS A 656 -7.81 14.09 -32.51
C LYS A 656 -7.62 15.04 -33.69
N ALA A 657 -8.36 16.16 -33.74
CA ALA A 657 -8.21 17.14 -34.81
C ALA A 657 -6.84 17.86 -34.79
N TYR A 658 -6.26 18.12 -33.60
CA TYR A 658 -4.88 18.58 -33.47
C TYR A 658 -3.87 17.51 -33.95
N ASP A 659 -4.16 16.22 -33.74
CA ASP A 659 -3.28 15.12 -34.16
C ASP A 659 -3.32 14.88 -35.67
N GLU A 660 -4.52 14.84 -36.27
CA GLU A 660 -4.74 14.78 -37.72
C GLU A 660 -4.12 15.98 -38.45
N ALA A 661 -4.07 17.15 -37.80
CA ALA A 661 -3.38 18.34 -38.30
C ALA A 661 -1.84 18.32 -38.11
N GLY A 662 -1.29 17.29 -37.46
CA GLY A 662 0.16 17.16 -37.17
C GLY A 662 0.68 18.12 -36.10
N LEU A 663 -0.20 18.64 -35.24
CA LEU A 663 0.13 19.64 -34.21
C LEU A 663 0.53 19.00 -32.86
N LEU A 664 0.18 17.72 -32.65
CA LEU A 664 0.77 16.88 -31.59
C LEU A 664 2.22 16.51 -31.97
N LYS A 665 3.17 17.41 -31.65
CA LYS A 665 4.61 17.17 -31.79
C LYS A 665 5.01 15.88 -31.06
N ARG A 666 5.89 15.07 -31.67
CA ARG A 666 6.43 13.84 -31.06
C ARG A 666 7.95 13.80 -31.15
N ASN A 667 8.62 13.66 -30.01
CA ASN A 667 10.07 13.40 -29.89
C ASN A 667 10.39 11.94 -30.22
N LEU A 668 10.35 11.60 -31.52
CA LEU A 668 10.67 10.27 -32.04
C LEU A 668 12.17 10.00 -32.22
N LYS A 669 13.02 10.66 -31.40
CA LYS A 669 14.48 10.55 -31.49
C LYS A 669 15.12 10.06 -30.20
N ASN A 670 14.78 10.67 -29.07
CA ASN A 670 15.37 10.36 -27.77
C ASN A 670 14.53 10.88 -26.59
N ALA A 671 13.20 10.76 -26.68
CA ALA A 671 12.27 10.97 -25.56
C ALA A 671 12.74 10.24 -24.28
N PRO A 672 12.45 10.74 -23.06
CA PRO A 672 12.82 10.03 -21.84
C PRO A 672 12.08 8.70 -21.77
N ILE A 673 12.71 7.72 -21.12
CA ILE A 673 12.06 6.46 -20.75
C ILE A 673 11.60 6.62 -19.30
N LYS A 674 10.32 6.35 -19.03
CA LYS A 674 9.66 6.43 -17.73
C LYS A 674 8.69 5.26 -17.55
N ASP A 675 8.13 5.09 -16.36
CA ASP A 675 6.98 4.19 -16.12
C ASP A 675 5.83 4.86 -15.36
N THR A 676 6.06 6.07 -14.83
CA THR A 676 5.01 6.95 -14.28
C THR A 676 5.13 8.32 -14.95
N VAL A 677 4.03 8.95 -15.36
CA VAL A 677 4.06 10.32 -15.93
C VAL A 677 2.78 11.09 -15.60
N THR A 678 2.91 12.38 -15.29
CA THR A 678 1.76 13.29 -15.12
C THR A 678 1.11 13.64 -16.46
N VAL A 679 -0.21 13.83 -16.45
CA VAL A 679 -0.95 14.52 -17.50
C VAL A 679 -1.36 15.91 -16.97
N PRO A 680 -1.24 16.99 -17.75
CA PRO A 680 -1.70 18.32 -17.37
C PRO A 680 -3.20 18.54 -17.70
N ASP A 681 -3.89 19.28 -16.83
CA ASP A 681 -5.28 19.76 -16.99
C ASP A 681 -5.51 20.41 -18.37
N GLY A 682 -6.63 20.09 -19.03
CA GLY A 682 -6.97 20.70 -20.32
C GLY A 682 -5.90 20.44 -21.39
N GLY A 683 -5.30 19.25 -21.35
CA GLY A 683 -4.07 18.91 -22.06
C GLY A 683 -3.93 17.43 -22.36
N TYR A 684 -2.73 17.02 -22.76
CA TYR A 684 -2.44 15.64 -23.13
C TYR A 684 -1.02 15.22 -22.77
N THR A 685 -0.82 13.90 -22.69
CA THR A 685 0.50 13.25 -22.71
C THR A 685 0.47 12.04 -23.65
N VAL A 686 1.43 11.98 -24.57
CA VAL A 686 1.59 10.88 -25.52
C VAL A 686 2.73 9.98 -25.05
N ILE A 687 2.39 8.74 -24.72
CA ILE A 687 3.37 7.70 -24.37
C ILE A 687 3.46 6.64 -25.49
N ARG A 688 4.67 6.11 -25.74
CA ARG A 688 4.90 4.98 -26.64
C ARG A 688 5.67 3.86 -25.95
N PHE A 689 5.25 2.62 -26.12
CA PHE A 689 6.01 1.46 -25.66
C PHE A 689 5.97 0.32 -26.67
N LYS A 690 6.93 -0.61 -26.55
CA LYS A 690 6.92 -1.87 -27.29
C LYS A 690 6.24 -2.93 -26.42
N ALA A 691 5.11 -3.47 -26.89
CA ALA A 691 4.35 -4.49 -26.19
C ALA A 691 5.01 -5.88 -26.31
N ASP A 692 6.20 -6.04 -25.73
CA ASP A 692 7.06 -7.24 -25.86
C ASP A 692 7.08 -8.16 -24.61
N ASN A 693 6.24 -7.87 -23.61
CA ASN A 693 6.11 -8.63 -22.37
C ASN A 693 4.68 -9.24 -22.28
N PRO A 694 4.47 -10.51 -22.65
CA PRO A 694 3.15 -11.10 -22.81
C PRO A 694 2.46 -11.35 -21.47
N GLY A 695 1.34 -10.66 -21.22
CA GLY A 695 0.64 -10.69 -19.94
C GLY A 695 -0.62 -9.81 -19.92
N TYR A 696 -1.11 -9.57 -18.71
CA TYR A 696 -2.13 -8.58 -18.40
C TYR A 696 -1.48 -7.58 -17.42
N TRP A 697 -1.45 -6.31 -17.79
CA TRP A 697 -0.71 -5.27 -17.08
C TRP A 697 -1.62 -4.10 -16.75
N LEU A 698 -1.63 -3.64 -15.50
CA LEU A 698 -2.45 -2.52 -15.08
C LEU A 698 -1.87 -1.19 -15.60
N PHE A 699 -2.75 -0.32 -16.07
CA PHE A 699 -2.45 1.08 -16.36
C PHE A 699 -3.44 1.95 -15.58
N HIS A 700 -2.96 2.75 -14.63
CA HIS A 700 -3.82 3.40 -13.65
C HIS A 700 -3.30 4.77 -13.20
N CYS A 701 -4.20 5.60 -12.68
CA CYS A 701 -3.79 6.78 -11.93
C CYS A 701 -3.13 6.35 -10.60
N HIS A 702 -1.99 6.95 -10.25
CA HIS A 702 -1.20 6.60 -9.05
C HIS A 702 -1.65 7.35 -7.78
N ILE A 703 -2.81 8.00 -7.83
CA ILE A 703 -3.53 8.54 -6.67
C ILE A 703 -4.51 7.46 -6.21
N GLU A 704 -4.38 7.00 -4.97
CA GLU A 704 -5.01 5.76 -4.50
C GLU A 704 -6.54 5.83 -4.51
N PHE A 705 -7.07 6.98 -4.08
CA PHE A 705 -8.50 7.28 -4.10
C PHE A 705 -9.10 7.17 -5.51
N HIS A 706 -8.30 7.33 -6.57
CA HIS A 706 -8.77 7.26 -7.96
C HIS A 706 -8.71 5.84 -8.53
N VAL A 707 -7.64 5.07 -8.26
CA VAL A 707 -7.53 3.68 -8.74
C VAL A 707 -8.52 2.75 -8.04
N GLU A 708 -8.73 2.90 -6.72
CA GLU A 708 -9.72 2.10 -5.96
C GLU A 708 -11.17 2.29 -6.43
N ILE A 709 -11.48 3.41 -7.10
CA ILE A 709 -12.80 3.68 -7.69
C ILE A 709 -12.84 3.54 -9.22
N GLY A 710 -11.78 2.98 -9.80
CA GLY A 710 -11.73 2.49 -11.18
C GLY A 710 -11.10 3.43 -12.22
N MET A 711 -10.28 4.41 -11.83
CA MET A 711 -9.48 5.24 -12.75
C MET A 711 -8.27 4.45 -13.32
N ALA A 712 -8.57 3.36 -14.01
CA ALA A 712 -7.61 2.41 -14.54
C ALA A 712 -8.12 1.70 -15.82
N LEU A 713 -7.26 0.92 -16.45
CA LEU A 713 -7.56 -0.10 -17.44
C LEU A 713 -6.45 -1.17 -17.42
N VAL A 714 -6.63 -2.26 -18.15
CA VAL A 714 -5.60 -3.31 -18.30
C VAL A 714 -5.15 -3.43 -19.76
N ILE A 715 -3.84 -3.47 -19.99
CA ILE A 715 -3.27 -3.78 -21.29
C ILE A 715 -3.01 -5.30 -21.36
N LYS A 716 -3.71 -5.98 -22.26
CA LYS A 716 -3.49 -7.40 -22.59
C LYS A 716 -2.52 -7.50 -23.76
N VAL A 717 -1.32 -8.01 -23.50
CA VAL A 717 -0.26 -8.17 -24.51
C VAL A 717 -0.18 -9.62 -24.97
N GLY A 718 -0.44 -9.85 -26.26
CA GLY A 718 -0.34 -11.16 -26.91
C GLY A 718 -1.52 -12.11 -26.64
N ASP A 719 -1.44 -13.30 -27.21
CA ASP A 719 -2.38 -14.40 -26.98
C ASP A 719 -2.03 -15.19 -25.71
N HIS A 720 -3.01 -15.87 -25.10
CA HIS A 720 -2.77 -16.71 -23.90
C HIS A 720 -1.72 -17.80 -24.10
N LYS A 721 -1.52 -18.25 -25.36
CA LYS A 721 -0.50 -19.23 -25.78
C LYS A 721 0.95 -18.67 -25.73
N GLU A 722 1.11 -17.35 -25.69
CA GLU A 722 2.39 -16.63 -25.72
C GLU A 722 2.82 -16.18 -24.31
N MET A 723 1.89 -16.19 -23.36
CA MET A 723 2.09 -15.79 -21.97
C MET A 723 2.71 -16.94 -21.16
N THR A 724 3.54 -16.62 -20.16
CA THR A 724 4.17 -17.61 -19.26
C THR A 724 3.10 -18.54 -18.66
N PRO A 725 3.32 -19.88 -18.62
CA PRO A 725 2.39 -20.81 -17.98
C PRO A 725 2.23 -20.50 -16.48
N VAL A 726 1.06 -20.80 -15.92
CA VAL A 726 0.80 -20.62 -14.48
C VAL A 726 1.80 -21.48 -13.69
N PRO A 727 2.44 -20.94 -12.63
CA PRO A 727 3.34 -21.73 -11.79
C PRO A 727 2.62 -22.93 -11.17
N ARG A 728 3.38 -23.97 -10.80
CA ARG A 728 2.81 -25.10 -10.05
C ARG A 728 2.31 -24.61 -8.70
N ASP A 729 1.17 -25.14 -8.29
CA ASP A 729 0.58 -24.92 -6.97
C ASP A 729 0.35 -23.42 -6.65
N PHE A 730 0.19 -22.59 -7.69
CA PHE A 730 -0.04 -21.15 -7.56
C PHE A 730 -1.44 -20.85 -6.98
N PRO A 731 -1.59 -19.84 -6.09
CA PRO A 731 -2.88 -19.53 -5.47
C PRO A 731 -4.00 -19.19 -6.47
N SER A 732 -5.22 -19.62 -6.13
CA SER A 732 -6.44 -19.37 -6.89
C SER A 732 -7.57 -18.85 -6.00
N CYS A 733 -8.35 -17.92 -6.52
CA CYS A 733 -9.48 -17.26 -5.87
C CYS A 733 -10.57 -16.98 -6.92
N GLY A 734 -11.82 -16.78 -6.49
CA GLY A 734 -12.94 -16.61 -7.41
C GLY A 734 -14.30 -16.69 -6.71
N SER A 735 -15.35 -16.28 -7.43
CA SER A 735 -16.73 -16.40 -6.93
C SER A 735 -17.19 -17.86 -6.90
N TYR A 736 -17.48 -18.40 -5.72
CA TYR A 736 -18.16 -19.71 -5.60
C TYR A 736 -19.67 -19.53 -5.81
N LEU A 737 -20.12 -19.73 -7.06
CA LEU A 737 -21.51 -19.70 -7.47
C LEU A 737 -21.93 -21.10 -7.96
N PRO A 738 -22.36 -22.01 -7.07
CA PRO A 738 -22.84 -23.33 -7.49
C PRO A 738 -24.13 -23.19 -8.31
N ASP A 739 -24.33 -24.08 -9.27
CA ASP A 739 -25.62 -24.20 -9.96
C ASP A 739 -26.70 -24.58 -8.94
N ASN A 740 -27.84 -23.87 -8.95
CA ASN A 740 -29.00 -24.16 -8.14
C ASN A 740 -29.56 -25.59 -8.39
N MET A 741 -29.20 -26.22 -9.52
CA MET A 741 -29.53 -27.61 -9.84
C MET A 741 -28.54 -28.64 -9.25
N LEU A 742 -27.37 -28.23 -8.75
CA LEU A 742 -26.32 -29.11 -8.22
C LEU A 742 -26.43 -29.41 -6.71
N GLU A 743 -27.43 -28.88 -6.01
CA GLU A 743 -27.66 -29.11 -4.58
C GLU A 743 -27.82 -30.61 -4.22
N GLN A 744 -28.18 -31.46 -5.20
CA GLN A 744 -28.28 -32.91 -5.05
C GLN A 744 -26.97 -33.69 -5.33
N ALA A 745 -25.94 -33.05 -5.87
CA ALA A 745 -24.70 -33.72 -6.29
C ALA A 745 -23.60 -33.76 -5.20
N THR A 746 -23.66 -32.88 -4.21
CA THR A 746 -22.64 -32.73 -3.15
C THR A 746 -22.63 -33.85 -2.11
N THR A 747 -23.55 -34.81 -2.19
CA THR A 747 -23.55 -36.04 -1.37
C THR A 747 -23.35 -37.31 -2.20
N ALA A 748 -22.27 -37.32 -2.99
CA ALA A 748 -21.65 -38.58 -3.41
C ALA A 748 -21.32 -39.41 -2.16
N LYS A 749 -22.12 -40.46 -1.88
CA LYS A 749 -21.81 -41.43 -0.83
C LYS A 749 -20.39 -41.98 -1.09
N PRO A 750 -19.51 -42.06 -0.09
CA PRO A 750 -18.16 -42.56 -0.29
C PRO A 750 -18.22 -43.95 -0.91
N HIS A 751 -17.43 -44.18 -1.97
CA HIS A 751 -17.41 -45.45 -2.69
C HIS A 751 -17.14 -46.59 -1.71
N GLN A 752 -18.04 -47.58 -1.66
CA GLN A 752 -17.80 -48.84 -0.95
C GLN A 752 -16.78 -49.69 -1.71
N ALA A 753 -15.50 -49.31 -1.58
CA ALA A 753 -14.36 -50.00 -2.15
C ALA A 753 -13.81 -51.07 -1.18
N GLY A 754 -14.66 -52.06 -0.87
CA GLY A 754 -14.25 -53.26 -0.14
C GLY A 754 -14.76 -53.39 1.29
N ASP A 755 -14.55 -54.61 1.80
CA ASP A 755 -14.94 -55.15 3.10
C ASP A 755 -14.01 -54.64 4.24
N VAL A 756 -14.38 -54.92 5.49
CA VAL A 756 -13.60 -54.76 6.74
C VAL A 756 -13.56 -53.36 7.41
N ASN A 757 -14.51 -53.18 8.34
CA ASN A 757 -14.41 -52.50 9.65
C ASN A 757 -14.16 -50.97 9.76
N ASP A 758 -15.26 -50.25 9.95
CA ASP A 758 -15.53 -49.35 11.08
C ASP A 758 -14.48 -48.32 11.54
N TYR A 759 -14.59 -47.10 10.98
CA TYR A 759 -14.34 -45.87 11.73
C TYR A 759 -15.60 -44.97 11.73
N LEU A 760 -16.19 -44.76 12.89
CA LEU A 760 -17.32 -43.85 13.08
C LEU A 760 -16.83 -42.40 13.11
N SER A 761 -17.00 -41.68 12.00
CA SER A 761 -16.77 -40.23 11.95
C SER A 761 -17.92 -39.49 12.64
N ILE A 762 -17.67 -38.97 13.85
CA ILE A 762 -18.63 -38.17 14.62
C ILE A 762 -18.46 -36.70 14.23
N SER A 763 -19.26 -36.24 13.26
CA SER A 763 -19.16 -34.88 12.70
C SER A 763 -19.91 -33.79 13.48
N HIS A 764 -20.56 -34.12 14.60
CA HIS A 764 -21.39 -33.20 15.37
C HIS A 764 -21.19 -33.35 16.88
N TRP A 765 -20.85 -32.25 17.56
CA TRP A 765 -20.74 -32.19 19.02
C TRP A 765 -22.13 -32.01 19.67
N TRP A 766 -22.72 -33.12 20.09
CA TRP A 766 -23.79 -33.15 21.10
C TRP A 766 -23.34 -34.01 22.28
N PRO A 767 -23.66 -33.65 23.54
CA PRO A 767 -23.24 -34.41 24.71
C PRO A 767 -24.01 -35.74 24.82
N VAL A 768 -23.46 -36.81 24.24
CA VAL A 768 -24.03 -38.17 24.32
C VAL A 768 -23.79 -38.75 25.71
N VAL A 769 -24.83 -38.80 26.53
CA VAL A 769 -24.80 -39.51 27.83
C VAL A 769 -24.88 -41.02 27.56
N VAL A 770 -23.74 -41.70 27.64
CA VAL A 770 -23.64 -43.16 27.43
C VAL A 770 -24.13 -43.90 28.68
N ILE A 771 -25.38 -44.39 28.65
CA ILE A 771 -25.91 -45.29 29.67
C ILE A 771 -25.46 -46.72 29.35
N ASN A 772 -24.37 -47.16 29.98
CA ASN A 772 -23.79 -48.47 29.75
C ASN A 772 -24.68 -49.60 30.28
N THR A 773 -25.32 -50.36 29.38
CA THR A 773 -26.32 -51.39 29.70
C THR A 773 -25.81 -52.80 29.46
N ASN A 774 -24.77 -53.20 30.20
CA ASN A 774 -24.42 -54.63 30.35
C ASN A 774 -23.69 -54.92 31.68
N SER A 775 -24.46 -55.01 32.76
CA SER A 775 -24.03 -55.67 34.01
C SER A 775 -25.21 -56.40 34.67
N THR A 776 -25.26 -57.73 34.49
CA THR A 776 -26.23 -58.62 35.13
C THR A 776 -25.77 -59.01 36.54
N SER A 777 -25.85 -58.07 37.49
CA SER A 777 -25.72 -58.39 38.93
C SER A 777 -26.46 -57.37 39.80
N SER A 778 -27.01 -57.85 40.91
CA SER A 778 -28.01 -57.14 41.71
C SER A 778 -27.47 -56.12 42.73
N SER A 779 -27.93 -54.88 42.65
CA SER A 779 -28.10 -53.99 43.81
C SER A 779 -29.14 -52.89 43.53
N THR A 780 -30.11 -52.70 44.42
CA THR A 780 -31.25 -51.78 44.24
C THR A 780 -31.02 -50.40 44.86
N THR A 781 -31.12 -49.34 44.07
CA THR A 781 -31.45 -47.97 44.52
C THR A 781 -32.20 -47.20 43.42
N SER A 782 -32.99 -46.19 43.80
CA SER A 782 -34.04 -45.59 42.98
C SER A 782 -33.65 -44.27 42.26
N ALA A 783 -34.12 -44.09 41.02
CA ALA A 783 -34.14 -42.79 40.34
C ALA A 783 -35.35 -42.67 39.40
N THR A 784 -36.35 -41.84 39.75
CA THR A 784 -37.62 -41.71 39.00
C THR A 784 -38.13 -40.27 38.90
N SER A 785 -37.51 -39.41 38.07
CA SER A 785 -38.08 -38.09 37.68
C SER A 785 -37.28 -37.36 36.59
N SER A 786 -37.24 -37.85 35.33
CA SER A 786 -36.63 -37.09 34.21
C SER A 786 -37.21 -37.36 32.82
N VAL A 787 -37.55 -38.62 32.50
CA VAL A 787 -37.88 -39.04 31.12
C VAL A 787 -39.14 -38.37 30.54
N ALA A 788 -40.10 -37.98 31.38
CA ALA A 788 -41.38 -37.43 30.93
C ALA A 788 -41.30 -36.04 30.27
N VAL A 789 -40.29 -35.23 30.59
CA VAL A 789 -40.21 -33.82 30.14
C VAL A 789 -39.77 -33.70 28.68
N LEU A 790 -38.85 -34.57 28.23
CA LEU A 790 -38.29 -34.53 26.88
C LEU A 790 -39.30 -34.90 25.78
N LEU A 791 -40.25 -35.80 26.08
CA LEU A 791 -41.29 -36.22 25.14
C LEU A 791 -42.29 -35.10 24.80
N CYS A 792 -42.60 -34.21 25.75
CA CYS A 792 -43.50 -33.08 25.51
C CYS A 792 -42.86 -32.01 24.61
N LEU A 793 -41.55 -31.74 24.75
CA LEU A 793 -40.84 -30.77 23.91
C LEU A 793 -40.75 -31.23 22.44
N TRP A 794 -40.55 -32.53 22.20
CA TRP A 794 -40.43 -33.08 20.84
C TRP A 794 -41.71 -32.97 20.01
N LEU A 795 -42.88 -32.97 20.65
CA LEU A 795 -44.17 -32.76 19.99
C LEU A 795 -44.47 -31.29 19.68
N PHE A 796 -43.94 -30.34 20.46
CA PHE A 796 -44.15 -28.91 20.22
C PHE A 796 -43.37 -28.39 19.00
N VAL A 797 -42.09 -28.77 18.88
CA VAL A 797 -41.22 -28.31 17.77
C VAL A 797 -41.73 -28.77 16.40
N LYS A 798 -42.45 -29.90 16.33
CA LYS A 798 -42.94 -30.48 15.07
C LYS A 798 -44.21 -29.81 14.51
N ASN A 799 -44.86 -28.92 15.27
CA ASN A 799 -46.08 -28.22 14.86
C ASN A 799 -45.88 -26.72 14.55
N THR A 800 -44.65 -26.22 14.61
CA THR A 800 -44.30 -24.82 14.26
C THR A 800 -43.47 -24.71 12.96
N LEU A 801 -43.35 -25.81 12.21
CA LEU A 801 -42.71 -25.90 10.90
C LEU A 801 -43.61 -26.68 9.93
N SER A 802 -44.76 -26.09 9.61
CA SER A 802 -45.70 -26.48 8.54
C SER A 802 -46.58 -25.30 8.15
#